data_AF-A0A9W8YEG0-F1
#
_entry.id   AF-A0A9W8YEG0-F1
#
_cell.length_a   1.000
_cell.length_b   1.000
_cell.length_c   1.000
_cell.angle_alpha   90.00
_cell.angle_beta   90.00
_cell.angle_gamma   90.00
#
_symmetry.space_group_name_H-M   'P 1'
#
loop_
_entity.id
_entity.type
_entity.pdbx_description
1 polymer ?
#
loop_
_entity_poly.entity_id
_entity_poly.type
_entity_poly.pdbx_seq_one_letter_code
_entity_poly.pdbx_strand_id
1 'polypeptide(L)'
;MTSATALNKLMASLTWSNINLTPKCTKNAAYDLVLASQELLEELMNESGVVFAPSLLDAVQSAMHPALSDFKSLSVLPGKWWAVYLLVLEKPGSRPKIYIGSGTNRYGGVSERLRMYDSESVLPMYVKRALDNGYAITHRGFLCWAPLPKEGKIYLYRLLFLALESMFSLVFWAMVSRTKDYGLPHLCPWDIESLDYDGCCTHTALMEGIVGAEDGLTLEQIAAKETECRKWRVDQITRLAKNCKRRAIEDRTFACNICSILCNAQWQLDRHLATKKHMKRASGVTKPSNVVAWEHKNVVAKRFPCYICSRFFGSQQKLTTHLASQRHQDEAAASSDSKQVPANEAIDEILVIWWSSTALIGLYIAIKGLAILRWQRGYRDYSNVTFKRFDYEVGMSILGWAFHYFPFYLMARQLFLHHYLPALYFAILALCQMFDFVSYRFSVFGLKQYPAIGQAAAVGFLAVAITVFTVYAPLAYGNAWTKDACNTAKLFGSWDWDCNNFLTSYEAYNSQTTPVASISAPSSAPPPPVAPQIPRQQEQPKEAKPEEVVSEQAAVSPPPQDVPKDLPVLSKEERIEYRDENGRVLNDDEVQALAGKVSFKTRYETRTRIIDGQGNEIYEGLVDAHGAAEEQGVAPPHPDVEGRNPETQQLDQAAEASEAPPTVEVVEDQQKEKSVEQHKNEAKPASEAQAATQE
;
A
#
# COMPACT_ATOMS: atom_id res chain seq x y z
N MET A 1 -26.75 31.71 -21.28
CA MET A 1 -26.53 30.77 -20.16
C MET A 1 -27.31 31.28 -18.97
N THR A 2 -28.09 30.44 -18.27
CA THR A 2 -28.75 30.85 -17.03
C THR A 2 -27.69 30.99 -15.92
N SER A 3 -27.95 31.84 -14.90
CA SER A 3 -27.03 32.06 -13.77
C SER A 3 -26.63 30.74 -13.07
N ALA A 4 -27.58 29.79 -12.96
CA ALA A 4 -27.32 28.45 -12.41
C ALA A 4 -26.32 27.62 -13.24
N THR A 5 -26.37 27.69 -14.58
CA THR A 5 -25.40 27.00 -15.44
C THR A 5 -24.00 27.60 -15.32
N ALA A 6 -23.90 28.92 -15.15
CA ALA A 6 -22.61 29.59 -14.93
C ALA A 6 -21.98 29.19 -13.59
N LEU A 7 -22.80 29.14 -12.52
CA LEU A 7 -22.35 28.69 -11.20
C LEU A 7 -21.87 27.24 -11.22
N ASN A 8 -22.61 26.32 -11.84
CA ASN A 8 -22.19 24.92 -11.93
C ASN A 8 -20.85 24.76 -12.65
N LYS A 9 -20.63 25.48 -13.76
CA LYS A 9 -19.36 25.46 -14.50
C LYS A 9 -18.21 26.03 -13.69
N LEU A 10 -18.43 27.14 -12.96
CA LEU A 10 -17.42 27.72 -12.09
C LEU A 10 -17.03 26.75 -10.97
N MET A 11 -18.02 26.15 -10.30
CA MET A 11 -17.78 25.19 -9.21
C MET A 11 -17.08 23.92 -9.71
N ALA A 12 -17.45 23.42 -10.90
CA ALA A 12 -16.77 22.30 -11.53
C ALA A 12 -15.31 22.63 -11.88
N SER A 13 -15.05 23.81 -12.45
CA SER A 13 -13.69 24.26 -12.79
C SER A 13 -12.80 24.46 -11.55
N LEU A 14 -13.33 25.05 -10.48
CA LEU A 14 -12.60 25.18 -9.20
C LEU A 14 -12.33 23.83 -8.55
N THR A 15 -13.31 22.92 -8.59
CA THR A 15 -13.16 21.56 -8.04
C THR A 15 -12.17 20.74 -8.85
N TRP A 16 -12.21 20.86 -10.19
CA TRP A 16 -11.24 20.25 -11.08
C TRP A 16 -9.83 20.78 -10.84
N SER A 17 -9.67 22.10 -10.74
CA SER A 17 -8.38 22.73 -10.42
C SER A 17 -7.86 22.26 -9.07
N ASN A 18 -8.73 22.13 -8.07
CA ASN A 18 -8.37 21.56 -6.77
C ASN A 18 -7.82 20.14 -6.91
N ILE A 19 -8.55 19.26 -7.61
CA ILE A 19 -8.13 17.87 -7.81
C ILE A 19 -6.82 17.81 -8.60
N ASN A 20 -6.75 18.49 -9.74
CA ASN A 20 -5.65 18.37 -10.69
C ASN A 20 -4.34 18.97 -10.16
N LEU A 21 -4.40 20.14 -9.53
CA LEU A 21 -3.21 20.83 -9.01
C LEU A 21 -2.75 20.27 -7.66
N THR A 22 -3.61 19.55 -6.94
CA THR A 22 -3.20 18.87 -5.70
C THR A 22 -2.25 17.71 -6.05
N PRO A 23 -1.04 17.67 -5.46
CA PRO A 23 -0.08 16.59 -5.70
C PRO A 23 -0.71 15.20 -5.50
N LYS A 24 -0.46 14.26 -6.43
CA LYS A 24 -1.03 12.89 -6.39
C LYS A 24 -0.84 12.17 -5.06
N CYS A 25 0.25 12.52 -4.38
CA CYS A 25 0.70 11.94 -3.14
C CYS A 25 0.02 12.53 -1.89
N THR A 26 -0.62 13.70 -2.00
CA THR A 26 -1.40 14.33 -0.94
C THR A 26 -2.88 13.97 -1.03
N LYS A 27 -3.44 13.76 -2.23
CA LYS A 27 -4.84 13.31 -2.44
C LYS A 27 -5.02 11.78 -2.54
N ASN A 28 -6.25 11.31 -2.39
CA ASN A 28 -6.62 9.89 -2.60
C ASN A 28 -6.48 9.54 -4.09
N ALA A 29 -5.90 8.37 -4.37
CA ALA A 29 -5.65 7.91 -5.73
C ALA A 29 -6.91 7.65 -6.56
N ALA A 30 -8.06 7.46 -5.90
CA ALA A 30 -9.36 7.30 -6.54
C ALA A 30 -9.76 8.51 -7.38
N TYR A 31 -9.35 9.73 -6.99
CA TYR A 31 -9.63 10.93 -7.77
C TYR A 31 -9.02 10.86 -9.17
N ASP A 32 -7.76 10.42 -9.30
CA ASP A 32 -7.10 10.27 -10.61
C ASP A 32 -7.65 9.11 -11.45
N LEU A 33 -8.33 8.14 -10.82
CA LEU A 33 -8.89 6.97 -11.51
C LEU A 33 -10.32 7.24 -12.00
N VAL A 34 -11.14 7.83 -11.14
CA VAL A 34 -12.58 8.01 -11.36
C VAL A 34 -12.89 9.37 -12.00
N LEU A 35 -12.17 10.41 -11.58
CA LEU A 35 -12.31 11.78 -12.07
C LEU A 35 -11.06 12.12 -12.88
N ALA A 36 -10.89 11.45 -14.02
CA ALA A 36 -9.73 11.61 -14.89
C ALA A 36 -9.78 12.88 -15.77
N SER A 37 -10.96 13.49 -15.92
CA SER A 37 -11.14 14.72 -16.69
C SER A 37 -12.20 15.64 -16.05
N GLN A 38 -12.19 16.91 -16.45
CA GLN A 38 -13.19 17.89 -15.99
C GLN A 38 -14.59 17.52 -16.48
N GLU A 39 -14.71 16.96 -17.68
CA GLU A 39 -15.98 16.56 -18.28
C GLU A 39 -16.66 15.45 -17.47
N LEU A 40 -15.89 14.46 -17.00
CA LEU A 40 -16.41 13.40 -16.12
C LEU A 40 -16.89 13.95 -14.78
N LEU A 41 -16.21 14.96 -14.24
CA LEU A 41 -16.64 15.65 -13.03
C LEU A 41 -17.97 16.40 -13.25
N GLU A 42 -18.10 17.11 -14.38
CA GLU A 42 -19.33 17.81 -14.75
C GLU A 42 -20.49 16.84 -14.98
N GLU A 43 -20.25 15.70 -15.64
CA GLU A 43 -21.23 14.64 -15.82
C GLU A 43 -21.69 14.08 -14.47
N LEU A 44 -20.76 13.78 -13.57
CA LEU A 44 -21.07 13.25 -12.24
C LEU A 44 -21.85 14.27 -11.40
N MET A 45 -21.50 15.55 -11.48
CA MET A 45 -22.25 16.63 -10.83
C MET A 45 -23.69 16.71 -11.35
N ASN A 46 -23.88 16.63 -12.67
CA ASN A 46 -25.21 16.64 -13.28
C ASN A 46 -26.01 15.39 -12.90
N GLU A 47 -25.40 14.20 -12.93
CA GLU A 47 -26.05 12.93 -12.57
C GLU A 47 -26.48 12.91 -11.09
N SER A 48 -25.63 13.43 -10.20
CA SER A 48 -25.93 13.50 -8.77
C SER A 48 -27.06 14.47 -8.41
N GLY A 49 -27.39 15.40 -9.31
CA GLY A 49 -28.35 16.46 -9.05
C GLY A 49 -27.89 17.43 -7.96
N VAL A 50 -26.57 17.67 -7.84
CA VAL A 50 -26.04 18.62 -6.88
C VAL A 50 -26.47 20.05 -7.21
N VAL A 51 -26.93 20.77 -6.20
CA VAL A 51 -27.36 22.16 -6.28
C VAL A 51 -26.51 22.98 -5.32
N PHE A 52 -26.06 24.15 -5.77
CA PHE A 52 -25.26 25.09 -4.99
C PHE A 52 -26.12 26.20 -4.41
N ALA A 53 -25.71 26.73 -3.26
CA ALA A 53 -26.32 27.92 -2.69
C ALA A 53 -26.23 29.10 -3.68
N PRO A 54 -27.34 29.78 -4.02
CA PRO A 54 -27.35 30.80 -5.07
C PRO A 54 -26.38 31.96 -4.85
N SER A 55 -26.14 32.32 -3.59
CA SER A 55 -25.24 33.40 -3.19
C SER A 55 -23.74 33.09 -3.44
N LEU A 56 -23.39 31.84 -3.76
CA LEU A 56 -21.99 31.45 -3.95
C LEU A 56 -21.36 32.04 -5.21
N LEU A 57 -22.15 32.26 -6.28
CA LEU A 57 -21.61 32.81 -7.51
C LEU A 57 -21.09 34.23 -7.26
N ASP A 58 -21.96 35.08 -6.69
CA ASP A 58 -21.64 36.46 -6.37
C ASP A 58 -20.54 36.54 -5.31
N ALA A 59 -20.58 35.64 -4.32
CA ALA A 59 -19.56 35.56 -3.27
C ALA A 59 -18.16 35.30 -3.82
N VAL A 60 -17.99 34.32 -4.72
CA VAL A 60 -16.66 33.94 -5.24
C VAL A 60 -16.14 34.93 -6.29
N GLN A 61 -17.02 35.60 -7.03
CA GLN A 61 -16.63 36.61 -8.03
C GLN A 61 -16.39 38.01 -7.42
N SER A 62 -16.79 38.23 -6.18
CA SER A 62 -16.59 39.50 -5.47
C SER A 62 -15.10 39.78 -5.21
N ALA A 63 -14.69 41.03 -5.43
CA ALA A 63 -13.35 41.51 -5.07
C ALA A 63 -13.11 41.54 -3.54
N MET A 64 -14.19 41.60 -2.75
CA MET A 64 -14.16 41.52 -1.29
C MET A 64 -14.59 40.12 -0.84
N HIS A 65 -13.92 39.58 0.18
CA HIS A 65 -14.30 38.31 0.77
C HIS A 65 -15.70 38.38 1.38
N PRO A 66 -16.45 37.26 1.44
CA PRO A 66 -17.76 37.23 2.07
C PRO A 66 -17.65 37.66 3.54
N ALA A 67 -18.60 38.48 3.99
CA ALA A 67 -18.72 38.82 5.38
C ALA A 67 -19.32 37.64 6.16
N LEU A 68 -19.09 37.60 7.47
CA LEU A 68 -19.68 36.55 8.32
C LEU A 68 -21.22 36.50 8.22
N SER A 69 -21.87 37.63 7.96
CA SER A 69 -23.32 37.71 7.72
C SER A 69 -23.76 36.91 6.49
N ASP A 70 -22.93 36.84 5.45
CA ASP A 70 -23.24 36.13 4.21
C ASP A 70 -23.27 34.62 4.48
N PHE A 71 -22.33 34.12 5.30
CA PHE A 71 -22.38 32.74 5.76
C PHE A 71 -23.58 32.45 6.67
N LYS A 72 -24.01 33.42 7.49
CA LYS A 72 -25.23 33.32 8.29
C LYS A 72 -26.51 33.38 7.46
N SER A 73 -26.45 33.87 6.23
CA SER A 73 -27.59 33.85 5.30
C SER A 73 -27.81 32.48 4.64
N LEU A 74 -26.84 31.56 4.74
CA LEU A 74 -26.94 30.22 4.14
C LEU A 74 -28.04 29.40 4.82
N SER A 75 -28.96 28.86 4.02
CA SER A 75 -30.09 28.07 4.50
C SER A 75 -29.71 26.64 4.88
N VAL A 76 -30.47 26.06 5.81
CA VAL A 76 -30.54 24.61 6.05
C VAL A 76 -31.85 24.11 5.47
N LEU A 77 -31.79 23.11 4.60
CA LEU A 77 -32.99 22.56 3.97
C LEU A 77 -33.60 21.46 4.84
N PRO A 78 -34.94 21.45 5.02
CA PRO A 78 -35.62 20.35 5.70
C PRO A 78 -35.53 19.07 4.85
N GLY A 79 -35.40 17.92 5.52
CA GLY A 79 -35.40 16.59 4.88
C GLY A 79 -34.07 15.84 5.00
N LYS A 80 -33.90 14.83 4.15
CA LYS A 80 -32.69 14.00 4.07
C LYS A 80 -31.94 14.37 2.80
N TRP A 81 -30.75 14.92 2.97
CA TRP A 81 -29.91 15.40 1.88
C TRP A 81 -28.47 14.98 2.12
N TRP A 82 -27.72 14.73 1.06
CA TRP A 82 -26.27 14.82 1.13
C TRP A 82 -25.88 16.28 0.94
N ALA A 83 -24.98 16.80 1.75
CA ALA A 83 -24.63 18.21 1.70
C ALA A 83 -23.18 18.46 2.13
N VAL A 84 -22.58 19.50 1.55
CA VAL A 84 -21.43 20.19 2.15
C VAL A 84 -22.00 21.35 2.97
N TYR A 85 -21.69 21.36 4.26
CA TYR A 85 -22.18 22.35 5.22
C TYR A 85 -21.03 23.21 5.76
N LEU A 86 -21.39 24.41 6.20
CA LEU A 86 -20.53 25.36 6.89
C LEU A 86 -21.09 25.62 8.28
N LEU A 87 -20.19 25.62 9.27
CA LEU A 87 -20.47 26.03 10.65
C LEU A 87 -19.81 27.38 10.92
N VAL A 88 -20.55 28.26 11.59
CA VAL A 88 -20.01 29.51 12.15
C VAL A 88 -19.89 29.35 13.66
N LEU A 89 -18.70 29.63 14.18
CA LEU A 89 -18.39 29.60 15.60
C LEU A 89 -18.01 30.99 16.08
N GLU A 90 -18.69 31.48 17.12
CA GLU A 90 -18.45 32.81 17.67
C GLU A 90 -18.16 32.76 19.17
N LYS A 91 -17.32 33.70 19.59
CA LYS A 91 -17.02 33.97 20.99
C LYS A 91 -16.90 35.48 21.16
N PRO A 92 -17.60 36.10 22.13
CA PRO A 92 -17.48 37.53 22.39
C PRO A 92 -16.02 37.96 22.58
N GLY A 93 -15.62 39.03 21.89
CA GLY A 93 -14.26 39.59 21.97
C GLY A 93 -13.17 38.76 21.30
N SER A 94 -13.51 37.71 20.54
CA SER A 94 -12.57 36.91 19.76
C SER A 94 -12.96 36.87 18.29
N ARG A 95 -11.99 36.67 17.39
CA ARG A 95 -12.25 36.52 15.95
C ARG A 95 -13.15 35.27 15.71
N PRO A 96 -14.22 35.37 14.90
CA PRO A 96 -15.09 34.25 14.56
C PRO A 96 -14.31 33.16 13.82
N LYS A 97 -14.83 31.93 13.85
CA LYS A 97 -14.25 30.79 13.16
C LYS A 97 -15.25 30.08 12.27
N ILE A 98 -14.79 29.56 11.15
CA ILE A 98 -15.60 28.74 10.25
C ILE A 98 -15.05 27.31 10.15
N TYR A 99 -15.95 26.35 9.95
CA TYR A 99 -15.62 24.97 9.64
C TYR A 99 -16.47 24.50 8.47
N ILE A 100 -15.85 23.82 7.50
CA ILE A 100 -16.54 23.23 6.36
C ILE A 100 -16.39 21.72 6.47
N GLY A 101 -17.49 21.01 6.25
CA GLY A 101 -17.52 19.55 6.27
C GLY A 101 -18.63 19.01 5.38
N SER A 102 -18.61 17.72 5.07
CA SER A 102 -19.68 17.03 4.34
C SER A 102 -20.44 16.03 5.21
N GLY A 103 -21.69 15.78 4.83
CA GLY A 103 -22.56 14.81 5.47
C GLY A 103 -23.17 13.88 4.43
N THR A 104 -22.61 12.68 4.30
CA THR A 104 -22.96 11.70 3.26
C THR A 104 -23.47 10.37 3.82
N ASN A 105 -24.15 10.37 4.98
CA ASN A 105 -24.71 9.14 5.55
C ASN A 105 -25.78 8.54 4.62
N ARG A 106 -25.78 7.21 4.43
CA ARG A 106 -26.68 6.49 3.50
C ARG A 106 -28.17 6.68 3.82
N TYR A 107 -28.53 6.78 5.10
CA TYR A 107 -29.93 6.75 5.54
C TYR A 107 -30.45 8.12 6.00
N GLY A 108 -29.60 8.89 6.69
CA GLY A 108 -29.96 10.18 7.27
C GLY A 108 -29.21 11.37 6.69
N GLY A 109 -28.29 11.15 5.73
CA GLY A 109 -27.56 12.21 5.05
C GLY A 109 -26.78 13.12 6.00
N VAL A 110 -26.85 14.43 5.75
CA VAL A 110 -26.22 15.46 6.57
C VAL A 110 -26.86 15.63 7.94
N SER A 111 -28.14 15.28 8.10
CA SER A 111 -28.87 15.45 9.37
C SER A 111 -28.24 14.62 10.50
N GLU A 112 -27.71 13.43 10.18
CA GLU A 112 -26.94 12.63 11.15
C GLU A 112 -25.69 13.37 11.64
N ARG A 113 -25.01 14.06 10.73
CA ARG A 113 -23.80 14.82 11.05
C ARG A 113 -24.15 16.06 11.89
N LEU A 114 -25.24 16.75 11.59
CA LEU A 114 -25.71 17.88 12.39
C LEU A 114 -26.12 17.47 13.80
N ARG A 115 -26.81 16.33 13.95
CA ARG A 115 -27.18 15.76 15.25
C ARG A 115 -25.96 15.40 16.12
N MET A 116 -24.84 15.02 15.52
CA MET A 116 -23.58 14.78 16.26
C MET A 116 -23.00 16.06 16.87
N TYR A 117 -23.22 17.22 16.25
CA TYR A 117 -22.85 18.50 16.85
C TYR A 117 -23.79 18.87 18.01
N ASP A 118 -25.09 18.58 17.88
CA ASP A 118 -26.06 18.81 18.96
C ASP A 118 -25.81 17.95 20.20
N SER A 119 -25.36 16.71 19.98
CA SER A 119 -25.08 15.74 21.05
C SER A 119 -23.63 15.76 21.53
N GLU A 120 -22.77 16.57 20.93
CA GLU A 120 -21.32 16.64 21.18
C GLU A 120 -20.61 15.27 21.16
N SER A 121 -21.17 14.29 20.46
CA SER A 121 -20.74 12.89 20.53
C SER A 121 -19.50 12.58 19.70
N VAL A 122 -19.36 13.21 18.52
CA VAL A 122 -18.22 13.03 17.59
C VAL A 122 -17.90 14.34 16.85
N LEU A 123 -16.97 15.12 17.41
CA LEU A 123 -16.62 16.46 16.92
C LEU A 123 -15.23 16.49 16.24
N PRO A 124 -15.06 17.25 15.13
CA PRO A 124 -13.74 17.55 14.58
C PRO A 124 -12.84 18.20 15.64
N MET A 125 -11.55 17.84 15.65
CA MET A 125 -10.60 18.23 16.70
C MET A 125 -10.61 19.74 17.02
N TYR A 126 -10.57 20.60 15.99
CA TYR A 126 -10.51 22.05 16.19
C TYR A 126 -11.87 22.70 16.39
N VAL A 127 -12.96 22.04 15.97
CA VAL A 127 -14.32 22.43 16.38
C VAL A 127 -14.49 22.15 17.87
N LYS A 128 -14.12 20.95 18.34
CA LYS A 128 -14.09 20.60 19.76
C LYS A 128 -13.23 21.57 20.57
N ARG A 129 -12.01 21.87 20.09
CA ARG A 129 -11.11 22.82 20.76
C ARG A 129 -11.69 24.23 20.81
N ALA A 130 -12.41 24.67 19.79
CA ALA A 130 -13.10 25.96 19.82
C ALA A 130 -14.21 25.97 20.86
N LEU A 131 -15.04 24.93 20.91
CA LEU A 131 -16.09 24.77 21.94
C LEU A 131 -15.51 24.73 23.36
N ASP A 132 -14.46 23.92 23.58
CA ASP A 132 -13.74 23.85 24.86
C ASP A 132 -13.15 25.22 25.27
N ASN A 133 -12.81 26.07 24.30
CA ASN A 133 -12.31 27.44 24.51
C ASN A 133 -13.43 28.50 24.68
N GLY A 134 -14.69 28.08 24.75
CA GLY A 134 -15.85 28.95 24.96
C GLY A 134 -16.41 29.60 23.69
N TYR A 135 -16.13 29.06 22.51
CA TYR A 135 -16.90 29.39 21.31
C TYR A 135 -18.23 28.62 21.31
N ALA A 136 -19.25 29.19 20.68
CA ALA A 136 -20.52 28.52 20.42
C ALA A 136 -20.76 28.42 18.90
N ILE A 137 -21.35 27.31 18.44
CA ILE A 137 -21.83 27.21 17.05
C ILE A 137 -23.09 28.07 16.94
N THR A 138 -23.01 29.19 16.24
CA THR A 138 -24.12 30.16 16.11
C THR A 138 -24.93 29.98 14.83
N HIS A 139 -24.34 29.40 13.79
CA HIS A 139 -25.03 29.14 12.52
C HIS A 139 -24.55 27.85 11.86
N ARG A 140 -25.46 27.25 11.08
CA ARG A 140 -25.23 26.08 10.23
C ARG A 140 -25.88 26.37 8.88
N GLY A 141 -25.17 26.20 7.78
CA GLY A 141 -25.73 26.43 6.45
C GLY A 141 -25.17 25.47 5.41
N PHE A 142 -25.90 25.23 4.33
CA PHE A 142 -25.43 24.35 3.23
C PHE A 142 -24.82 25.17 2.10
N LEU A 143 -23.62 24.79 1.67
CA LEU A 143 -22.94 25.33 0.50
C LEU A 143 -23.42 24.63 -0.77
N CYS A 144 -23.61 23.32 -0.71
CA CYS A 144 -24.27 22.55 -1.75
C CYS A 144 -24.99 21.33 -1.17
N TRP A 145 -25.96 20.81 -1.90
CA TRP A 145 -26.75 19.64 -1.49
C TRP A 145 -27.23 18.83 -2.70
N ALA A 146 -27.47 17.55 -2.49
CA ALA A 146 -28.02 16.61 -3.46
C ALA A 146 -28.97 15.62 -2.77
N PRO A 147 -29.96 15.06 -3.48
CA PRO A 147 -30.77 13.96 -2.96
C PRO A 147 -29.91 12.76 -2.56
N LEU A 148 -30.46 11.87 -1.72
CA LEU A 148 -29.75 10.64 -1.36
C LEU A 148 -29.50 9.78 -2.62
N PRO A 149 -28.28 9.27 -2.83
CA PRO A 149 -27.96 8.42 -3.97
C PRO A 149 -28.77 7.12 -3.98
N LYS A 150 -29.12 6.66 -5.18
CA LYS A 150 -29.67 5.32 -5.43
C LYS A 150 -28.57 4.26 -5.30
N GLU A 151 -28.96 3.00 -5.14
CA GLU A 151 -28.02 1.86 -5.00
C GLU A 151 -27.04 1.81 -6.19
N GLY A 152 -25.75 1.55 -5.92
CA GLY A 152 -24.68 1.46 -6.92
C GLY A 152 -23.91 2.75 -7.25
N LYS A 153 -24.35 3.94 -6.78
CA LYS A 153 -23.68 5.23 -7.05
C LYS A 153 -23.11 5.93 -5.81
N ILE A 154 -23.23 5.29 -4.65
CA ILE A 154 -22.87 5.84 -3.34
C ILE A 154 -21.38 6.21 -3.27
N TYR A 155 -20.50 5.34 -3.79
CA TYR A 155 -19.06 5.57 -3.79
C TYR A 155 -18.70 6.82 -4.61
N LEU A 156 -19.20 6.89 -5.85
CA LEU A 156 -18.93 8.00 -6.77
C LEU A 156 -19.43 9.34 -6.22
N TYR A 157 -20.64 9.35 -5.66
CA TYR A 157 -21.19 10.61 -5.14
C TYR A 157 -20.46 11.01 -3.85
N ARG A 158 -19.97 10.05 -3.04
CA ARG A 158 -19.19 10.38 -1.85
C ARG A 158 -17.83 10.98 -2.24
N LEU A 159 -17.19 10.43 -3.27
CA LEU A 159 -15.99 11.01 -3.87
C LEU A 159 -16.23 12.46 -4.30
N LEU A 160 -17.34 12.74 -4.98
CA LEU A 160 -17.74 14.08 -5.40
C LEU A 160 -17.91 15.04 -4.21
N PHE A 161 -18.67 14.64 -3.18
CA PHE A 161 -18.92 15.50 -2.02
C PHE A 161 -17.64 15.83 -1.22
N LEU A 162 -16.70 14.89 -1.12
CA LEU A 162 -15.39 15.13 -0.51
C LEU A 162 -14.52 16.07 -1.36
N ALA A 163 -14.60 15.99 -2.69
CA ALA A 163 -13.93 16.96 -3.56
C ALA A 163 -14.50 18.37 -3.42
N LEU A 164 -15.83 18.50 -3.36
CA LEU A 164 -16.52 19.77 -3.14
C LEU A 164 -16.19 20.36 -1.76
N GLU A 165 -16.18 19.54 -0.70
CA GLU A 165 -15.77 19.95 0.64
C GLU A 165 -14.34 20.51 0.65
N SER A 166 -13.41 19.81 0.00
CA SER A 166 -12.03 20.27 -0.13
C SER A 166 -11.94 21.59 -0.90
N MET A 167 -12.67 21.72 -2.01
CA MET A 167 -12.68 22.93 -2.83
C MET A 167 -13.17 24.12 -2.00
N PHE A 168 -14.31 23.99 -1.33
CA PHE A 168 -14.85 25.05 -0.48
C PHE A 168 -13.93 25.39 0.70
N SER A 169 -13.26 24.40 1.29
CA SER A 169 -12.28 24.62 2.35
C SER A 169 -11.10 25.47 1.90
N LEU A 170 -10.69 25.37 0.64
CA LEU A 170 -9.59 26.17 0.08
C LEU A 170 -10.06 27.53 -0.44
N VAL A 171 -11.21 27.60 -1.13
CA VAL A 171 -11.77 28.85 -1.65
C VAL A 171 -12.08 29.83 -0.53
N PHE A 172 -12.72 29.38 0.55
CA PHE A 172 -13.03 30.24 1.70
C PHE A 172 -11.93 30.23 2.78
N TRP A 173 -10.81 29.55 2.54
CA TRP A 173 -9.72 29.35 3.49
C TRP A 173 -10.21 28.94 4.90
N ALA A 174 -11.00 27.86 4.98
CA ALA A 174 -11.45 27.28 6.24
C ALA A 174 -10.31 26.53 6.99
N MET A 175 -9.06 26.69 6.57
CA MET A 175 -7.88 26.03 7.15
C MET A 175 -7.43 26.71 8.45
N VAL A 176 -7.02 25.90 9.43
CA VAL A 176 -6.64 26.39 10.77
C VAL A 176 -5.39 27.29 10.77
N SER A 177 -4.45 27.04 9.86
CA SER A 177 -3.24 27.85 9.72
C SER A 177 -3.37 28.79 8.54
N ARG A 178 -2.98 30.05 8.72
CA ARG A 178 -2.88 31.06 7.65
C ARG A 178 -1.55 31.05 6.92
N THR A 179 -0.50 30.51 7.54
CA THR A 179 0.88 30.59 7.04
C THR A 179 1.47 29.24 6.64
N LYS A 180 0.78 28.14 6.96
CA LYS A 180 1.29 26.80 6.65
C LYS A 180 1.04 26.50 5.19
N ASP A 181 2.10 26.15 4.47
CA ASP A 181 1.99 25.51 3.17
C ASP A 181 1.51 24.06 3.37
N TYR A 182 0.26 23.82 2.99
CA TYR A 182 -0.35 22.49 3.05
C TYR A 182 0.03 21.61 1.85
N GLY A 183 0.83 22.13 0.91
CA GLY A 183 1.12 21.48 -0.38
C GLY A 183 -0.15 21.35 -1.22
N LEU A 184 -1.01 22.36 -1.16
CA LEU A 184 -2.33 22.42 -1.80
C LEU A 184 -2.39 23.66 -2.71
N PRO A 185 -3.20 23.64 -3.78
CA PRO A 185 -3.36 24.79 -4.65
C PRO A 185 -3.97 25.98 -3.89
N HIS A 186 -3.49 27.19 -4.21
CA HIS A 186 -4.04 28.42 -3.66
C HIS A 186 -5.30 28.83 -4.43
N LEU A 187 -6.46 28.33 -3.97
CA LEU A 187 -7.76 28.62 -4.59
C LEU A 187 -8.50 29.80 -3.95
N CYS A 188 -8.04 30.31 -2.81
CA CYS A 188 -8.61 31.49 -2.17
C CYS A 188 -8.34 32.71 -3.06
N PRO A 189 -9.38 33.41 -3.56
CA PRO A 189 -9.17 34.58 -4.43
C PRO A 189 -8.76 35.84 -3.64
N TRP A 190 -8.93 35.83 -2.31
CA TRP A 190 -8.60 36.94 -1.43
C TRP A 190 -7.29 36.71 -0.67
N ASP A 191 -6.70 37.80 -0.20
CA ASP A 191 -5.57 37.71 0.71
C ASP A 191 -6.01 37.09 2.04
N ILE A 192 -5.31 36.02 2.46
CA ILE A 192 -5.64 35.24 3.64
C ILE A 192 -5.55 36.10 4.92
N GLU A 193 -4.67 37.10 4.96
CA GLU A 193 -4.54 37.98 6.13
C GLU A 193 -5.75 38.92 6.27
N SER A 194 -6.37 39.30 5.15
CA SER A 194 -7.54 40.19 5.10
C SER A 194 -8.82 39.57 5.66
N LEU A 195 -8.91 38.23 5.73
CA LEU A 195 -10.11 37.52 6.19
C LEU A 195 -10.45 37.82 7.65
N ASP A 196 -11.70 38.22 7.90
CA ASP A 196 -12.27 38.59 9.20
C ASP A 196 -12.62 37.38 10.11
N TYR A 197 -12.44 36.16 9.60
CA TYR A 197 -12.65 34.90 10.33
C TYR A 197 -11.44 33.97 10.23
N ASP A 198 -11.31 33.01 11.15
CA ASP A 198 -10.31 31.92 11.06
C ASP A 198 -10.93 30.57 10.66
N GLY A 199 -10.11 29.68 10.12
CA GLY A 199 -10.52 28.31 9.83
C GLY A 199 -10.38 27.33 11.00
N CYS A 200 -11.02 26.17 10.85
CA CYS A 200 -10.95 25.02 11.77
C CYS A 200 -10.56 23.71 11.07
N CYS A 201 -10.32 23.70 9.76
CA CYS A 201 -9.93 22.51 9.00
C CYS A 201 -8.42 22.23 9.16
N THR A 202 -8.06 20.98 9.37
CA THR A 202 -6.64 20.57 9.60
C THR A 202 -5.96 20.02 8.36
N HIS A 203 -6.76 19.50 7.45
CA HIS A 203 -6.40 18.90 6.18
C HIS A 203 -7.60 19.02 5.25
N THR A 204 -7.42 18.74 3.97
CA THR A 204 -8.52 18.69 3.01
C THR A 204 -9.13 17.30 2.92
N ALA A 205 -10.43 17.25 2.62
CA ALA A 205 -11.18 16.02 2.42
C ALA A 205 -10.62 15.14 1.27
N LEU A 206 -9.86 15.70 0.32
CA LEU A 206 -9.17 14.94 -0.72
C LEU A 206 -8.19 13.90 -0.16
N MET A 207 -7.66 14.09 1.06
CA MET A 207 -6.70 13.18 1.68
C MET A 207 -7.37 11.98 2.36
N GLU A 208 -8.69 12.03 2.56
CA GLU A 208 -9.46 11.05 3.33
C GLU A 208 -9.66 9.73 2.56
N GLY A 209 -9.94 8.66 3.32
CA GLY A 209 -10.34 7.38 2.75
C GLY A 209 -11.83 7.40 2.36
N ILE A 210 -12.17 6.85 1.21
CA ILE A 210 -13.55 6.88 0.70
C ILE A 210 -14.27 5.61 1.13
N VAL A 211 -15.24 5.74 2.02
CA VAL A 211 -16.04 4.61 2.52
C VAL A 211 -17.07 4.18 1.48
N GLY A 212 -17.28 2.88 1.28
CA GLY A 212 -18.30 2.32 0.38
C GLY A 212 -17.79 1.85 -0.98
N ALA A 213 -16.50 1.51 -1.10
CA ALA A 213 -15.88 0.99 -2.33
C ALA A 213 -16.41 -0.39 -2.79
N GLU A 214 -17.23 -1.04 -1.97
CA GLU A 214 -17.83 -2.36 -2.24
C GLU A 214 -18.91 -2.32 -3.35
N ASP A 215 -19.35 -1.13 -3.78
CA ASP A 215 -20.52 -0.94 -4.66
C ASP A 215 -20.19 -0.57 -6.13
N GLY A 216 -18.97 -0.79 -6.67
CA GLY A 216 -18.77 -0.60 -8.13
C GLY A 216 -17.37 -0.38 -8.73
N LEU A 217 -16.27 -0.53 -8.00
CA LEU A 217 -14.92 -0.59 -8.58
C LEU A 217 -14.26 -1.92 -8.18
N THR A 218 -13.38 -2.47 -9.02
CA THR A 218 -12.60 -3.66 -8.66
C THR A 218 -11.70 -3.33 -7.47
N LEU A 219 -11.98 -3.97 -6.33
CA LEU A 219 -11.32 -3.75 -5.04
C LEU A 219 -9.77 -3.81 -5.15
N GLU A 220 -9.25 -4.58 -6.10
CA GLU A 220 -7.81 -4.73 -6.35
C GLU A 220 -7.13 -3.44 -6.85
N GLN A 221 -7.76 -2.67 -7.74
CA GLN A 221 -7.16 -1.46 -8.31
C GLN A 221 -7.10 -0.31 -7.30
N ILE A 222 -8.15 -0.18 -6.46
CA ILE A 222 -8.18 0.80 -5.36
C ILE A 222 -7.17 0.39 -4.29
N ALA A 223 -7.17 -0.88 -3.87
CA ALA A 223 -6.27 -1.37 -2.83
C ALA A 223 -4.79 -1.21 -3.22
N ALA A 224 -4.41 -1.53 -4.47
CA ALA A 224 -3.03 -1.39 -4.93
C ALA A 224 -2.55 0.08 -4.87
N LYS A 225 -3.36 1.01 -5.36
CA LYS A 225 -3.00 2.44 -5.44
C LYS A 225 -3.09 3.17 -4.08
N GLU A 226 -4.03 2.78 -3.22
CA GLU A 226 -4.10 3.26 -1.83
C GLU A 226 -2.90 2.79 -0.99
N THR A 227 -2.42 1.56 -1.23
CA THR A 227 -1.24 1.03 -0.54
C THR A 227 0.02 1.82 -0.89
N GLU A 228 0.16 2.21 -2.15
CA GLU A 228 1.27 3.04 -2.62
C GLU A 228 1.21 4.48 -2.05
N CYS A 229 0.05 5.12 -2.08
CA CYS A 229 -0.13 6.46 -1.50
C CYS A 229 0.02 6.47 0.03
N ARG A 230 -0.44 5.42 0.71
CA ARG A 230 -0.26 5.26 2.17
C ARG A 230 1.22 5.16 2.53
N LYS A 231 2.01 4.40 1.76
CA LYS A 231 3.47 4.30 1.95
C LYS A 231 4.15 5.67 1.83
N TRP A 232 3.80 6.44 0.81
CA TRP A 232 4.36 7.78 0.61
C TRP A 232 3.96 8.78 1.71
N ARG A 233 2.69 8.76 2.15
CA ARG A 233 2.19 9.67 3.21
C ARG A 233 2.90 9.41 4.54
N VAL A 234 3.12 8.14 4.88
CA VAL A 234 3.90 7.74 6.07
C VAL A 234 5.34 8.22 5.95
N ASP A 235 5.96 8.11 4.77
CA ASP A 235 7.31 8.61 4.53
C ASP A 235 7.40 10.14 4.71
N GLN A 236 6.47 10.91 4.15
CA GLN A 236 6.43 12.37 4.33
C GLN A 236 6.18 12.80 5.77
N ILE A 237 5.22 12.20 6.47
CA ILE A 237 4.98 12.48 7.90
C ILE A 237 6.24 12.16 8.70
N THR A 238 6.93 11.07 8.36
CA THR A 238 8.19 10.67 9.00
C THR A 238 9.31 11.68 8.71
N ARG A 239 9.43 12.18 7.47
CA ARG A 239 10.40 13.23 7.08
C ARG A 239 10.12 14.54 7.79
N LEU A 240 8.86 15.00 7.80
CA LEU A 240 8.44 16.21 8.50
C LEU A 240 8.66 16.09 10.01
N ALA A 241 8.32 14.96 10.62
CA ALA A 241 8.58 14.70 12.03
C ALA A 241 10.07 14.70 12.35
N LYS A 242 10.91 14.09 11.49
CA LYS A 242 12.38 14.14 11.62
C LYS A 242 12.91 15.58 11.50
N ASN A 243 12.39 16.37 10.57
CA ASN A 243 12.79 17.77 10.38
C ASN A 243 12.36 18.67 11.54
N CYS A 244 11.12 18.55 12.04
CA CYS A 244 10.68 19.25 13.25
C CYS A 244 11.51 18.84 14.48
N LYS A 245 11.81 17.55 14.61
CA LYS A 245 12.66 17.02 15.69
C LYS A 245 14.09 17.57 15.61
N ARG A 246 14.67 17.66 14.41
CA ARG A 246 16.00 18.24 14.18
C ARG A 246 16.03 19.72 14.55
N ARG A 247 15.07 20.52 14.05
CA ARG A 247 14.96 21.95 14.38
C ARG A 247 14.79 22.19 15.89
N ALA A 248 13.95 21.42 16.58
CA ALA A 248 13.77 21.56 18.02
C ALA A 248 15.04 21.26 18.85
N ILE A 249 15.95 20.41 18.33
CA ILE A 249 17.25 20.14 18.94
C ILE A 249 18.25 21.26 18.63
N GLU A 250 18.30 21.73 17.38
CA GLU A 250 19.14 22.84 16.93
C GLU A 250 18.81 24.14 17.68
N ASP A 251 17.52 24.45 17.82
CA ASP A 251 17.01 25.64 18.52
C ASP A 251 17.03 25.49 20.05
N ARG A 252 17.53 24.36 20.58
CA ARG A 252 17.56 24.01 22.01
C ARG A 252 16.22 24.23 22.73
N THR A 253 15.10 24.05 22.02
CA THR A 253 13.77 24.46 22.47
C THR A 253 13.35 23.74 23.77
N PHE A 254 13.82 22.51 23.98
CA PHE A 254 13.50 21.70 25.17
C PHE A 254 14.76 21.21 25.88
N ALA A 255 15.51 22.10 26.53
CA ALA A 255 16.76 21.77 27.23
C ALA A 255 16.64 21.88 28.76
N CYS A 256 17.33 21.01 29.50
CA CYS A 256 17.52 21.13 30.94
C CYS A 256 18.91 21.66 31.27
N ASN A 257 19.01 22.87 31.81
CA ASN A 257 20.27 23.53 32.13
C ASN A 257 21.00 22.91 33.35
N ILE A 258 20.27 22.37 34.33
CA ILE A 258 20.85 21.78 35.56
C ILE A 258 21.57 20.46 35.28
N CYS A 259 21.02 19.66 34.36
CA CYS A 259 21.59 18.37 33.98
C CYS A 259 22.32 18.40 32.64
N SER A 260 22.30 19.55 31.95
CA SER A 260 22.83 19.75 30.60
C SER A 260 22.34 18.68 29.60
N ILE A 261 21.05 18.35 29.67
CA ILE A 261 20.41 17.36 28.78
C ILE A 261 19.52 18.08 27.78
N LEU A 262 19.70 17.76 26.50
CA LEU A 262 18.81 18.18 25.42
C LEU A 262 17.68 17.15 25.27
N CYS A 263 16.44 17.60 25.37
CA CYS A 263 15.26 16.80 25.09
C CYS A 263 14.70 17.19 23.71
N ASN A 264 14.04 16.25 23.04
CA ASN A 264 13.51 16.46 21.69
C ASN A 264 12.00 16.75 21.66
N ALA A 265 11.35 16.80 22.83
CA ALA A 265 9.93 17.10 23.02
C ALA A 265 9.65 17.54 24.47
N GLN A 266 8.61 18.37 24.66
CA GLN A 266 8.21 18.91 25.97
C GLN A 266 7.97 17.81 27.02
N TRP A 267 7.22 16.76 26.68
CA TRP A 267 6.92 15.68 27.62
C TRP A 267 8.17 14.92 28.12
N GLN A 268 9.25 14.88 27.33
CA GLN A 268 10.51 14.27 27.75
C GLN A 268 11.26 15.16 28.74
N LEU A 269 11.19 16.48 28.53
CA LEU A 269 11.70 17.46 29.48
C LEU A 269 10.90 17.39 30.79
N ASP A 270 9.58 17.39 30.72
CA ASP A 270 8.72 17.29 31.92
C ASP A 270 9.00 16.01 32.70
N ARG A 271 9.11 14.87 32.00
CA ARG A 271 9.49 13.59 32.60
C ARG A 271 10.91 13.64 33.20
N HIS A 272 11.86 14.31 32.54
CA HIS A 272 13.22 14.49 33.04
C HIS A 272 13.23 15.30 34.34
N LEU A 273 12.55 16.45 34.34
CA LEU A 273 12.43 17.35 35.50
C LEU A 273 11.76 16.63 36.69
N ALA A 274 10.78 15.76 36.41
CA ALA A 274 10.10 14.95 37.43
C ALA A 274 10.94 13.78 37.99
N THR A 275 12.14 13.49 37.44
CA THR A 275 12.95 12.39 37.96
C THR A 275 13.55 12.71 39.32
N LYS A 276 13.54 11.72 40.24
CA LYS A 276 14.22 11.82 41.54
C LYS A 276 15.72 12.15 41.42
N LYS A 277 16.36 11.82 40.29
CA LYS A 277 17.75 12.20 39.99
C LYS A 277 17.87 13.70 39.69
N HIS A 278 17.00 14.25 38.84
CA HIS A 278 16.97 15.69 38.57
C HIS A 278 16.66 16.46 39.86
N MET A 279 15.63 16.08 40.61
CA MET A 279 15.27 16.73 41.88
C MET A 279 16.40 16.67 42.92
N LYS A 280 17.16 15.57 43.00
CA LYS A 280 18.32 15.45 43.90
C LYS A 280 19.53 16.28 43.46
N ARG A 281 19.80 16.37 42.16
CA ARG A 281 20.85 17.25 41.62
C ARG A 281 20.48 18.72 41.76
N ALA A 282 19.21 19.06 41.56
CA ALA A 282 18.66 20.39 41.77
C ALA A 282 18.68 20.83 43.25
N SER A 283 18.66 19.87 44.19
CA SER A 283 18.73 20.13 45.64
C SER A 283 20.13 19.99 46.26
N GLY A 284 21.17 19.69 45.47
CA GLY A 284 22.57 19.78 45.93
C GLY A 284 23.06 18.71 46.92
N VAL A 285 22.32 17.63 47.18
CA VAL A 285 22.70 16.62 48.19
C VAL A 285 23.11 15.29 47.54
N THR A 286 24.39 14.92 47.63
CA THR A 286 24.90 13.57 47.31
C THR A 286 25.11 12.75 48.60
N LYS A 287 24.68 11.48 48.60
CA LYS A 287 24.97 10.49 49.67
C LYS A 287 25.65 9.25 49.06
N PRO A 288 26.45 8.50 49.85
CA PRO A 288 27.45 7.56 49.33
C PRO A 288 26.87 6.22 48.83
N SER A 289 27.64 5.56 47.95
CA SER A 289 27.22 4.62 46.89
C SER A 289 27.20 3.12 47.26
N ASN A 290 27.36 2.73 48.52
CA ASN A 290 27.68 1.32 48.81
C ASN A 290 26.48 0.35 48.85
N VAL A 291 25.25 0.83 49.07
CA VAL A 291 24.06 -0.05 49.17
C VAL A 291 23.59 -0.57 47.80
N VAL A 292 23.73 0.24 46.75
CA VAL A 292 23.27 -0.11 45.38
C VAL A 292 24.15 -1.18 44.72
N ALA A 293 25.44 -1.20 45.06
CA ALA A 293 26.40 -2.17 44.50
C ALA A 293 26.11 -3.61 44.93
N TRP A 294 25.71 -3.84 46.18
CA TRP A 294 25.43 -5.17 46.72
C TRP A 294 24.15 -5.79 46.14
N GLU A 295 23.08 -5.00 46.01
CA GLU A 295 21.82 -5.48 45.43
C GLU A 295 21.97 -5.86 43.95
N HIS A 296 22.72 -5.08 43.18
CA HIS A 296 23.00 -5.40 41.77
C HIS A 296 23.80 -6.70 41.63
N LYS A 297 24.77 -6.93 42.53
CA LYS A 297 25.56 -8.18 42.55
C LYS A 297 24.69 -9.42 42.79
N ASN A 298 23.68 -9.34 43.66
CA ASN A 298 22.78 -10.45 43.95
C ASN A 298 21.80 -10.77 42.80
N VAL A 299 21.33 -9.73 42.08
CA VAL A 299 20.49 -9.90 40.87
C VAL A 299 21.30 -10.57 39.75
N VAL A 300 22.54 -10.11 39.52
CA VAL A 300 23.45 -10.72 38.52
C VAL A 300 23.79 -12.16 38.89
N ALA A 301 24.01 -12.44 40.19
CA ALA A 301 24.26 -13.78 40.70
C ALA A 301 23.00 -14.67 40.80
N LYS A 302 21.82 -14.19 40.35
CA LYS A 302 20.54 -14.93 40.34
C LYS A 302 20.15 -15.54 41.70
N ARG A 303 20.51 -14.86 42.80
CA ARG A 303 20.50 -15.46 44.14
C ARG A 303 19.09 -15.63 44.74
N PHE A 304 18.12 -14.84 44.29
CA PHE A 304 16.72 -14.89 44.75
C PHE A 304 15.75 -14.95 43.55
N PRO A 305 15.53 -16.14 42.95
CA PRO A 305 14.66 -16.31 41.79
C PRO A 305 13.19 -16.49 42.14
N CYS A 306 12.31 -16.00 41.28
CA CYS A 306 10.92 -16.45 41.15
C CYS A 306 10.77 -17.19 39.82
N TYR A 307 10.38 -18.47 39.89
CA TYR A 307 10.31 -19.35 38.73
C TYR A 307 9.03 -19.17 37.90
N ILE A 308 7.92 -18.80 38.52
CA ILE A 308 6.64 -18.55 37.82
C ILE A 308 6.75 -17.30 36.95
N CYS A 309 7.34 -16.22 37.47
CA CYS A 309 7.49 -14.96 36.75
C CYS A 309 8.84 -14.81 36.03
N SER A 310 9.75 -15.77 36.18
CA SER A 310 11.13 -15.73 35.66
C SER A 310 11.89 -14.43 36.01
N ARG A 311 11.80 -13.97 37.26
CA ARG A 311 12.47 -12.73 37.75
C ARG A 311 13.45 -13.01 38.88
N PHE A 312 14.51 -12.21 38.97
CA PHE A 312 15.54 -12.31 40.01
C PHE A 312 15.55 -11.05 40.88
N PHE A 313 15.64 -11.23 42.20
CA PHE A 313 15.60 -10.15 43.17
C PHE A 313 16.95 -9.97 43.87
N GLY A 314 17.22 -8.74 44.32
CA GLY A 314 18.49 -8.39 45.00
C GLY A 314 18.54 -8.79 46.48
N SER A 315 17.40 -9.16 47.07
CA SER A 315 17.27 -9.59 48.47
C SER A 315 16.07 -10.52 48.66
N GLN A 316 16.13 -11.35 49.71
CA GLN A 316 15.03 -12.25 50.10
C GLN A 316 13.73 -11.49 50.37
N GLN A 317 13.82 -10.31 50.99
CA GLN A 317 12.66 -9.49 51.33
C GLN A 317 11.89 -9.02 50.08
N LYS A 318 12.59 -8.66 49.00
CA LYS A 318 11.97 -8.27 47.72
C LYS A 318 11.31 -9.45 47.01
N LEU A 319 11.90 -10.65 47.11
CA LEU A 319 11.27 -11.88 46.61
C LEU A 319 9.98 -12.18 47.38
N THR A 320 10.00 -12.12 48.71
CA THR A 320 8.80 -12.36 49.52
C THR A 320 7.68 -11.38 49.23
N THR A 321 7.99 -10.09 49.01
CA THR A 321 6.99 -9.10 48.60
C THR A 321 6.45 -9.37 47.20
N HIS A 322 7.28 -9.86 46.29
CA HIS A 322 6.84 -10.26 44.95
C HIS A 322 5.91 -11.47 44.99
N LEU A 323 6.26 -12.51 45.74
CA LEU A 323 5.43 -13.71 45.90
C LEU A 323 4.07 -13.39 46.56
N ALA A 324 4.03 -12.39 47.43
CA ALA A 324 2.80 -11.91 48.07
C ALA A 324 1.98 -10.94 47.19
N SER A 325 2.45 -10.59 45.99
CA SER A 325 1.72 -9.65 45.12
C SER A 325 0.57 -10.33 44.39
N GLN A 326 -0.56 -9.63 44.25
CA GLN A 326 -1.77 -10.14 43.59
C GLN A 326 -1.48 -10.64 42.16
N ARG A 327 -0.63 -9.92 41.43
CA ARG A 327 -0.19 -10.30 40.08
C ARG A 327 0.55 -11.64 40.04
N HIS A 328 1.34 -11.97 41.06
CA HIS A 328 2.01 -13.27 41.15
C HIS A 328 1.02 -14.38 41.49
N GLN A 329 0.02 -14.09 42.33
CA GLN A 329 -1.05 -15.04 42.65
C GLN A 329 -1.91 -15.35 41.42
N ASP A 330 -2.23 -14.34 40.60
CA ASP A 330 -2.97 -14.51 39.35
C ASP A 330 -2.17 -15.35 38.32
N GLU A 331 -0.87 -15.08 38.16
CA GLU A 331 0.03 -15.86 37.28
C GLU A 331 0.25 -17.30 37.81
N ALA A 332 0.28 -17.50 39.14
CA ALA A 332 0.38 -18.82 39.74
C ALA A 332 -0.92 -19.64 39.58
N ALA A 333 -2.08 -19.00 39.67
CA ALA A 333 -3.38 -19.63 39.42
C ALA A 333 -3.55 -20.02 37.94
N ALA A 334 -3.12 -19.15 37.01
CA ALA A 334 -3.10 -19.45 35.57
C ALA A 334 -2.15 -20.60 35.20
N SER A 335 -1.09 -20.81 35.99
CA SER A 335 -0.13 -21.91 35.82
C SER A 335 -0.69 -23.28 36.27
N SER A 336 -1.71 -23.33 37.12
CA SER A 336 -2.27 -24.59 37.65
C SER A 336 -3.45 -25.15 36.82
N ASP A 337 -3.99 -24.36 35.88
CA ASP A 337 -5.24 -24.67 35.19
C ASP A 337 -5.05 -25.04 33.70
N SER A 338 -3.91 -25.65 33.35
CA SER A 338 -3.63 -26.09 31.98
C SER A 338 -4.45 -27.34 31.59
N LYS A 339 -5.77 -27.22 31.48
CA LYS A 339 -6.47 -27.71 30.28
C LYS A 339 -6.44 -26.57 29.26
N GLN A 340 -5.24 -26.36 28.72
CA GLN A 340 -5.00 -25.40 27.67
C GLN A 340 -5.31 -26.11 26.34
N VAL A 341 -6.37 -25.69 25.68
CA VAL A 341 -6.39 -25.65 24.22
C VAL A 341 -5.69 -24.34 23.85
N PRO A 342 -4.49 -24.39 23.27
CA PRO A 342 -4.11 -23.34 22.35
C PRO A 342 -3.51 -23.94 21.05
N ALA A 343 -3.90 -23.31 19.94
CA ALA A 343 -3.21 -23.25 18.64
C ALA A 343 -2.70 -24.59 18.08
N ASN A 344 -3.17 -25.05 16.91
CA ASN A 344 -2.44 -24.78 15.66
C ASN A 344 -3.16 -25.28 14.37
N GLU A 345 -4.13 -24.55 13.84
CA GLU A 345 -4.70 -24.89 12.52
C GLU A 345 -3.96 -24.20 11.34
N ALA A 346 -3.78 -25.00 10.28
CA ALA A 346 -3.12 -24.73 8.99
C ALA A 346 -1.59 -24.98 8.92
N ILE A 347 -1.24 -26.26 9.04
CA ILE A 347 -0.33 -27.03 8.19
C ILE A 347 0.89 -26.32 7.58
N ASP A 348 2.03 -26.78 8.07
CA ASP A 348 3.40 -26.55 7.61
C ASP A 348 3.61 -26.94 6.14
N GLU A 349 3.12 -26.12 5.21
CA GLU A 349 3.59 -26.14 3.82
C GLU A 349 5.06 -25.69 3.78
N ILE A 350 5.89 -26.68 4.11
CA ILE A 350 7.01 -27.22 3.35
C ILE A 350 8.10 -27.47 4.40
N LEU A 351 8.03 -28.60 5.12
CA LEU A 351 9.11 -29.00 6.03
C LEU A 351 10.49 -28.84 5.39
N VAL A 352 10.61 -29.20 4.11
CA VAL A 352 11.88 -29.13 3.39
C VAL A 352 12.34 -27.68 3.17
N ILE A 353 11.48 -26.76 2.70
CA ILE A 353 11.84 -25.35 2.48
C ILE A 353 11.99 -24.62 3.81
N TRP A 354 11.11 -24.89 4.79
CA TRP A 354 11.17 -24.27 6.11
C TRP A 354 12.46 -24.63 6.85
N TRP A 355 12.79 -25.92 6.95
CA TRP A 355 14.01 -26.36 7.63
C TRP A 355 15.27 -25.98 6.86
N SER A 356 15.27 -26.10 5.53
CA SER A 356 16.45 -25.70 4.73
C SER A 356 16.71 -24.19 4.80
N SER A 357 15.69 -23.35 4.66
CA SER A 357 15.84 -21.89 4.77
C SER A 357 16.25 -21.46 6.17
N THR A 358 15.69 -22.07 7.22
CA THR A 358 16.08 -21.82 8.62
C THR A 358 17.53 -22.23 8.89
N ALA A 359 17.94 -23.41 8.41
CA ALA A 359 19.31 -23.88 8.53
C ALA A 359 20.29 -22.95 7.80
N LEU A 360 19.93 -22.43 6.63
CA LEU A 360 20.75 -21.50 5.88
C LEU A 360 20.87 -20.12 6.52
N ILE A 361 19.81 -19.62 7.15
CA ILE A 361 19.89 -18.39 7.95
C ILE A 361 20.89 -18.58 9.09
N GLY A 362 20.83 -19.71 9.81
CA GLY A 362 21.80 -20.05 10.84
C GLY A 362 23.24 -20.16 10.30
N LEU A 363 23.42 -20.82 9.15
CA LEU A 363 24.71 -20.94 8.47
C LEU A 363 25.27 -19.57 8.07
N TYR A 364 24.44 -18.70 7.48
CA TYR A 364 24.87 -17.35 7.12
C TYR A 364 25.25 -16.53 8.36
N ILE A 365 24.49 -16.59 9.45
CA ILE A 365 24.85 -15.90 10.71
C ILE A 365 26.21 -16.39 11.22
N ALA A 366 26.49 -17.70 11.14
CA ALA A 366 27.79 -18.25 11.49
C ALA A 366 28.92 -17.76 10.56
N ILE A 367 28.70 -17.75 9.23
CA ILE A 367 29.64 -17.23 8.24
C ILE A 367 29.91 -15.73 8.50
N LYS A 368 28.86 -14.94 8.72
CA LYS A 368 28.96 -13.51 9.02
C LYS A 368 29.72 -13.27 10.32
N GLY A 369 29.43 -14.04 11.37
CA GLY A 369 30.15 -13.99 12.64
C GLY A 369 31.65 -14.28 12.47
N LEU A 370 31.99 -15.35 11.73
CA LEU A 370 33.38 -15.67 11.39
C LEU A 370 34.04 -14.57 10.56
N ALA A 371 33.34 -14.00 9.58
CA ALA A 371 33.85 -12.91 8.75
C ALA A 371 34.14 -11.64 9.56
N ILE A 372 33.28 -11.30 10.52
CA ILE A 372 33.51 -10.18 11.45
C ILE A 372 34.74 -10.46 12.33
N LEU A 373 34.89 -11.68 12.85
CA LEU A 373 36.07 -12.05 13.65
C LEU A 373 37.36 -12.01 12.82
N ARG A 374 37.33 -12.50 11.59
CA ARG A 374 38.46 -12.46 10.65
C ARG A 374 38.81 -11.03 10.27
N TRP A 375 37.82 -10.18 10.04
CA TRP A 375 38.03 -8.75 9.79
C TRP A 375 38.70 -8.06 10.99
N GLN A 376 38.22 -8.31 12.22
CA GLN A 376 38.87 -7.81 13.45
C GLN A 376 40.31 -8.34 13.63
N ARG A 377 40.59 -9.54 13.11
CA ARG A 377 41.93 -10.15 13.12
C ARG A 377 42.83 -9.63 11.99
N GLY A 378 42.34 -8.76 11.10
CA GLY A 378 43.09 -8.14 10.02
C GLY A 378 43.06 -8.90 8.68
N TYR A 379 42.24 -9.94 8.55
CA TYR A 379 42.00 -10.59 7.26
C TYR A 379 41.15 -9.69 6.35
N ARG A 380 41.45 -9.71 5.05
CA ARG A 380 40.80 -8.89 4.03
C ARG A 380 39.78 -9.67 3.21
N ASP A 381 38.84 -10.36 3.86
CA ASP A 381 37.85 -11.20 3.16
C ASP A 381 36.99 -10.40 2.16
N TYR A 382 36.68 -9.14 2.49
CA TYR A 382 35.92 -8.22 1.64
C TYR A 382 36.69 -7.65 0.44
N SER A 383 37.99 -7.96 0.28
CA SER A 383 38.69 -7.65 -0.97
C SER A 383 38.30 -8.61 -2.10
N ASN A 384 37.69 -9.76 -1.77
CA ASN A 384 37.12 -10.67 -2.76
C ASN A 384 35.72 -10.18 -3.15
N VAL A 385 35.55 -9.82 -4.42
CA VAL A 385 34.29 -9.29 -4.97
C VAL A 385 33.14 -10.29 -4.80
N THR A 386 33.40 -11.59 -5.00
CA THR A 386 32.39 -12.64 -4.82
C THR A 386 31.90 -12.72 -3.38
N PHE A 387 32.82 -12.65 -2.40
CA PHE A 387 32.47 -12.66 -0.98
C PHE A 387 31.72 -11.38 -0.57
N LYS A 388 32.17 -10.21 -1.03
CA LYS A 388 31.49 -8.92 -0.80
C LYS A 388 30.06 -8.95 -1.34
N ARG A 389 29.86 -9.49 -2.55
CA ARG A 389 28.54 -9.62 -3.19
C ARG A 389 27.66 -10.66 -2.49
N PHE A 390 28.22 -11.79 -2.06
CA PHE A 390 27.54 -12.79 -1.24
C PHE A 390 26.98 -12.17 0.04
N ASP A 391 27.85 -11.48 0.77
CA ASP A 391 27.49 -10.88 2.05
C ASP A 391 26.41 -9.81 1.90
N TYR A 392 26.46 -9.04 0.81
CA TYR A 392 25.43 -8.04 0.49
C TYR A 392 24.12 -8.68 0.04
N GLU A 393 24.10 -9.50 -1.02
CA GLU A 393 22.87 -10.05 -1.60
C GLU A 393 22.13 -10.95 -0.59
N VAL A 394 22.82 -11.91 0.02
CA VAL A 394 22.23 -12.83 1.00
C VAL A 394 21.93 -12.09 2.31
N GLY A 395 22.81 -11.17 2.73
CA GLY A 395 22.61 -10.37 3.94
C GLY A 395 21.40 -9.47 3.87
N MET A 396 21.12 -8.86 2.72
CA MET A 396 19.93 -8.04 2.50
C MET A 396 18.63 -8.86 2.59
N SER A 397 18.61 -10.06 2.03
CA SER A 397 17.47 -10.98 2.16
C SER A 397 17.27 -11.42 3.61
N ILE A 398 18.34 -11.77 4.33
CA ILE A 398 18.27 -12.17 5.74
C ILE A 398 17.88 -11.00 6.65
N LEU A 399 18.32 -9.78 6.34
CA LEU A 399 17.88 -8.57 7.03
C LEU A 399 16.39 -8.31 6.78
N GLY A 400 15.92 -8.54 5.56
CA GLY A 400 14.49 -8.54 5.22
C GLY A 400 13.70 -9.54 6.05
N TRP A 401 14.18 -10.79 6.15
CA TRP A 401 13.60 -11.81 7.04
C TRP A 401 13.58 -11.34 8.50
N ALA A 402 14.68 -10.79 9.01
CA ALA A 402 14.78 -10.32 10.39
C ALA A 402 13.79 -9.18 10.67
N PHE A 403 13.64 -8.21 9.78
CA PHE A 403 12.66 -7.12 9.97
C PHE A 403 11.21 -7.57 9.86
N HIS A 404 10.92 -8.64 9.13
CA HIS A 404 9.58 -9.21 9.07
C HIS A 404 9.31 -10.23 10.18
N TYR A 405 10.33 -10.76 10.87
CA TYR A 405 10.14 -11.76 11.93
C TYR A 405 10.37 -11.21 13.34
N PHE A 406 11.47 -10.49 13.56
CA PHE A 406 11.89 -10.01 14.87
C PHE A 406 10.85 -9.12 15.58
N PRO A 407 10.14 -8.19 14.91
CA PRO A 407 9.16 -7.34 15.59
C PRO A 407 8.02 -8.12 16.26
N PHE A 408 7.68 -9.32 15.77
CA PHE A 408 6.65 -10.17 16.37
C PHE A 408 6.99 -10.59 17.80
N TYR A 409 8.27 -10.73 18.14
CA TYR A 409 8.72 -11.02 19.52
C TYR A 409 8.59 -9.82 20.47
N LEU A 410 8.43 -8.61 19.95
CA LEU A 410 8.28 -7.37 20.74
C LEU A 410 6.81 -6.97 20.91
N MET A 411 5.87 -7.66 20.27
CA MET A 411 4.45 -7.34 20.29
C MET A 411 3.70 -8.22 21.32
N ALA A 412 2.99 -7.57 22.23
CA ALA A 412 2.10 -8.24 23.19
C ALA A 412 0.70 -8.46 22.60
N ARG A 413 0.61 -9.26 21.53
CA ARG A 413 -0.66 -9.65 20.87
C ARG A 413 -0.62 -11.15 20.55
N GLN A 414 -1.79 -11.76 20.43
CA GLN A 414 -1.95 -13.10 19.85
C GLN A 414 -1.42 -13.13 18.41
N LEU A 415 -0.61 -14.13 18.09
CA LEU A 415 0.01 -14.33 16.79
C LEU A 415 -0.32 -15.73 16.29
N PHE A 416 -0.45 -15.84 14.97
CA PHE A 416 -0.74 -17.07 14.25
C PHE A 416 0.30 -17.29 13.15
N LEU A 417 0.40 -18.51 12.62
CA LEU A 417 1.44 -18.90 11.67
C LEU A 417 1.50 -18.00 10.42
N HIS A 418 0.35 -17.52 9.91
CA HIS A 418 0.31 -16.66 8.73
C HIS A 418 1.09 -15.33 8.89
N HIS A 419 1.36 -14.90 10.12
CA HIS A 419 2.21 -13.73 10.38
C HIS A 419 3.67 -13.97 9.94
N TYR A 420 4.11 -15.23 9.86
CA TYR A 420 5.45 -15.59 9.41
C TYR A 420 5.59 -15.60 7.88
N LEU A 421 4.51 -15.67 7.10
CA LEU A 421 4.57 -15.80 5.63
C LEU A 421 5.40 -14.69 4.95
N PRO A 422 5.30 -13.40 5.36
CA PRO A 422 6.17 -12.37 4.79
C PRO A 422 7.66 -12.61 5.08
N ALA A 423 8.01 -13.12 6.26
CA ALA A 423 9.39 -13.45 6.60
C ALA A 423 9.86 -14.68 5.81
N LEU A 424 9.02 -15.70 5.68
CA LEU A 424 9.31 -16.91 4.90
C LEU A 424 9.68 -16.57 3.45
N TYR A 425 9.00 -15.60 2.82
CA TYR A 425 9.36 -15.14 1.47
C TYR A 425 10.83 -14.71 1.37
N PHE A 426 11.31 -13.89 2.30
CA PHE A 426 12.71 -13.47 2.34
C PHE A 426 13.67 -14.64 2.64
N ALA A 427 13.24 -15.60 3.46
CA ALA A 427 14.00 -16.82 3.74
C ALA A 427 14.18 -17.69 2.48
N ILE A 428 13.15 -17.79 1.62
CA ILE A 428 13.20 -18.50 0.34
C ILE A 428 14.14 -17.77 -0.63
N LEU A 429 14.08 -16.44 -0.72
CA LEU A 429 15.02 -15.66 -1.52
C LEU A 429 16.48 -15.91 -1.07
N ALA A 430 16.73 -15.89 0.24
CA ALA A 430 18.05 -16.19 0.79
C ALA A 430 18.51 -17.62 0.48
N LEU A 431 17.59 -18.60 0.51
CA LEU A 431 17.86 -19.99 0.12
C LEU A 431 18.31 -20.09 -1.34
N CYS A 432 17.58 -19.45 -2.28
CA CYS A 432 17.93 -19.43 -3.70
C CYS A 432 19.28 -18.74 -3.96
N GLN A 433 19.52 -17.59 -3.32
CA GLN A 433 20.78 -16.86 -3.45
C GLN A 433 21.95 -17.68 -2.89
N MET A 434 21.82 -18.25 -1.70
CA MET A 434 22.85 -19.11 -1.12
C MET A 434 23.17 -20.29 -2.03
N PHE A 435 22.15 -20.92 -2.62
CA PHE A 435 22.33 -22.00 -3.56
C PHE A 435 23.14 -21.57 -4.80
N ASP A 436 22.84 -20.40 -5.36
CA ASP A 436 23.59 -19.82 -6.48
C ASP A 436 25.06 -19.58 -6.12
N PHE A 437 25.31 -19.00 -4.95
CA PHE A 437 26.67 -18.74 -4.48
C PHE A 437 27.47 -20.02 -4.26
N VAL A 438 26.89 -21.04 -3.63
CA VAL A 438 27.57 -22.31 -3.34
C VAL A 438 27.81 -23.12 -4.62
N SER A 439 26.85 -23.14 -5.54
CA SER A 439 26.91 -24.00 -6.73
C SER A 439 27.75 -23.39 -7.86
N TYR A 440 27.66 -22.08 -8.06
CA TYR A 440 28.19 -21.44 -9.27
C TYR A 440 29.25 -20.36 -9.01
N ARG A 441 29.31 -19.77 -7.80
CA ARG A 441 30.22 -18.63 -7.54
C ARG A 441 31.41 -18.98 -6.66
N PHE A 442 31.23 -19.81 -5.63
CA PHE A 442 32.31 -20.22 -4.74
C PHE A 442 33.07 -21.44 -5.28
N SER A 443 34.40 -21.35 -5.26
CA SER A 443 35.28 -22.46 -5.66
C SER A 443 35.53 -23.49 -4.54
N VAL A 444 34.95 -23.29 -3.34
CA VAL A 444 35.30 -24.04 -2.12
C VAL A 444 35.08 -25.56 -2.27
N PHE A 445 34.09 -25.96 -3.06
CA PHE A 445 33.74 -27.38 -3.25
C PHE A 445 34.03 -27.90 -4.67
N GLY A 446 34.69 -27.12 -5.52
CA GLY A 446 34.91 -27.48 -6.93
C GLY A 446 33.62 -27.57 -7.79
N LEU A 447 32.45 -27.29 -7.22
CA LEU A 447 31.15 -27.38 -7.89
C LEU A 447 31.01 -26.45 -9.10
N LYS A 448 31.73 -25.32 -9.09
CA LYS A 448 31.81 -24.39 -10.24
C LYS A 448 32.24 -25.07 -11.54
N GLN A 449 33.07 -26.12 -11.46
CA GLN A 449 33.56 -26.86 -12.63
C GLN A 449 32.51 -27.84 -13.20
N TYR A 450 31.46 -28.14 -12.44
CA TYR A 450 30.43 -29.12 -12.79
C TYR A 450 29.03 -28.53 -12.59
N PRO A 451 28.58 -27.60 -13.46
CA PRO A 451 27.28 -26.94 -13.32
C PRO A 451 26.10 -27.92 -13.32
N ALA A 452 26.27 -29.09 -13.96
CA ALA A 452 25.28 -30.17 -13.96
C ALA A 452 24.95 -30.69 -12.54
N ILE A 453 25.92 -30.69 -11.60
CA ILE A 453 25.68 -31.12 -10.22
C ILE A 453 24.77 -30.10 -9.51
N GLY A 454 25.03 -28.80 -9.71
CA GLY A 454 24.17 -27.73 -9.21
C GLY A 454 22.76 -27.82 -9.79
N GLN A 455 22.63 -27.99 -11.10
CA GLN A 455 21.32 -28.13 -11.74
C GLN A 455 20.57 -29.38 -11.24
N ALA A 456 21.24 -30.53 -11.16
CA ALA A 456 20.65 -31.76 -10.64
C ALA A 456 20.20 -31.60 -9.18
N ALA A 457 20.99 -30.93 -8.33
CA ALA A 457 20.62 -30.64 -6.95
C ALA A 457 19.40 -29.70 -6.87
N ALA A 458 19.32 -28.67 -7.72
CA ALA A 458 18.17 -27.77 -7.78
C ALA A 458 16.89 -28.48 -8.24
N VAL A 459 16.98 -29.28 -9.31
CA VAL A 459 15.85 -30.08 -9.81
C VAL A 459 15.43 -31.13 -8.79
N GLY A 460 16.37 -31.80 -8.13
CA GLY A 460 16.09 -32.75 -7.06
C GLY A 460 15.40 -32.09 -5.87
N PHE A 461 15.87 -30.92 -5.44
CA PHE A 461 15.23 -30.15 -4.36
C PHE A 461 13.81 -29.72 -4.73
N LEU A 462 13.60 -29.25 -5.96
CA LEU A 462 12.28 -28.88 -6.47
C LEU A 462 11.34 -30.09 -6.53
N ALA A 463 11.81 -31.24 -7.03
CA ALA A 463 11.01 -32.47 -7.08
C ALA A 463 10.60 -32.94 -5.67
N VAL A 464 11.51 -32.85 -4.69
CA VAL A 464 11.20 -33.13 -3.28
C VAL A 464 10.16 -32.14 -2.73
N ALA A 465 10.30 -30.84 -3.02
CA ALA A 465 9.33 -29.83 -2.59
C ALA A 465 7.94 -30.09 -3.18
N ILE A 466 7.86 -30.42 -4.48
CA ILE A 466 6.60 -30.80 -5.15
C ILE A 466 6.00 -32.05 -4.52
N THR A 467 6.81 -33.08 -4.24
CA THR A 467 6.34 -34.33 -3.63
C THR A 467 5.79 -34.09 -2.22
N VAL A 468 6.45 -33.25 -1.43
CA VAL A 468 5.94 -32.85 -0.12
C VAL A 468 4.63 -32.10 -0.28
N PHE A 469 4.56 -31.12 -1.19
CA PHE A 469 3.33 -30.38 -1.45
C PHE A 469 2.17 -31.28 -1.85
N THR A 470 2.36 -32.27 -2.74
CA THR A 470 1.27 -33.16 -3.16
C THR A 470 0.75 -34.04 -2.02
N VAL A 471 1.59 -34.42 -1.05
CA VAL A 471 1.17 -35.16 0.15
C VAL A 471 0.30 -34.30 1.08
N TYR A 472 0.63 -33.01 1.23
CA TYR A 472 -0.10 -32.08 2.12
C TYR A 472 -1.20 -31.26 1.41
N ALA A 473 -1.31 -31.33 0.08
CA ALA A 473 -2.31 -30.62 -0.71
C ALA A 473 -3.77 -30.78 -0.23
N PRO A 474 -4.22 -31.93 0.32
CA PRO A 474 -5.57 -32.06 0.88
C PRO A 474 -5.87 -31.08 2.01
N LEU A 475 -4.84 -30.61 2.72
CA LEU A 475 -4.98 -29.69 3.84
C LEU A 475 -5.10 -28.23 3.37
N ALA A 476 -4.44 -27.87 2.27
CA ALA A 476 -4.53 -26.54 1.67
C ALA A 476 -5.78 -26.36 0.81
N TYR A 477 -6.12 -27.36 -0.02
CA TYR A 477 -7.25 -27.29 -0.95
C TYR A 477 -8.55 -27.87 -0.40
N GLY A 478 -8.51 -28.55 0.76
CA GLY A 478 -9.67 -29.28 1.28
C GLY A 478 -10.04 -30.50 0.42
N ASN A 479 -9.07 -31.10 -0.29
CA ASN A 479 -9.31 -32.28 -1.13
C ASN A 479 -9.60 -33.52 -0.27
N ALA A 480 -10.19 -34.54 -0.90
CA ALA A 480 -10.38 -35.84 -0.28
C ALA A 480 -9.03 -36.44 0.16
N TRP A 481 -9.01 -37.01 1.36
CA TRP A 481 -7.86 -37.70 1.94
C TRP A 481 -8.34 -38.93 2.69
N THR A 482 -7.49 -39.91 2.92
CA THR A 482 -7.85 -41.05 3.77
C THR A 482 -7.38 -40.83 5.20
N LYS A 483 -8.17 -41.33 6.16
CA LYS A 483 -7.85 -41.26 7.60
C LYS A 483 -6.43 -41.77 7.91
N ASP A 484 -6.05 -42.91 7.33
CA ASP A 484 -4.75 -43.52 7.58
C ASP A 484 -3.60 -42.72 6.96
N ALA A 485 -3.79 -42.16 5.76
CA ALA A 485 -2.82 -41.28 5.13
C ALA A 485 -2.64 -39.97 5.92
N CYS A 486 -3.73 -39.39 6.42
CA CYS A 486 -3.69 -38.21 7.30
C CYS A 486 -2.89 -38.48 8.58
N ASN A 487 -3.14 -39.62 9.24
CA ASN A 487 -2.41 -39.99 10.46
C ASN A 487 -0.92 -40.26 10.19
N THR A 488 -0.60 -40.90 9.06
CA THR A 488 0.79 -41.16 8.66
C THR A 488 1.55 -39.86 8.32
N ALA A 489 0.84 -38.87 7.78
CA ALA A 489 1.40 -37.55 7.49
C ALA A 489 1.70 -36.73 8.76
N LYS A 490 1.25 -37.13 9.96
CA LYS A 490 1.58 -36.41 11.20
C LYS A 490 3.00 -36.72 11.67
N LEU A 491 3.95 -35.88 11.27
CA LEU A 491 5.38 -36.08 11.58
C LEU A 491 5.78 -35.63 12.99
N PHE A 492 5.07 -34.66 13.57
CA PHE A 492 5.31 -34.18 14.93
C PHE A 492 4.09 -34.37 15.80
N GLY A 493 4.29 -34.79 17.06
CA GLY A 493 3.19 -34.97 18.02
C GLY A 493 2.47 -33.68 18.40
N SER A 494 3.03 -32.51 18.07
CA SER A 494 2.40 -31.20 18.26
C SER A 494 1.39 -30.82 17.18
N TRP A 495 1.33 -31.55 16.06
CA TRP A 495 0.42 -31.26 14.95
C TRP A 495 -1.01 -31.74 15.24
N ASP A 496 -1.95 -30.80 15.35
CA ASP A 496 -3.26 -31.04 15.98
C ASP A 496 -4.47 -31.17 15.02
N TRP A 497 -4.28 -31.21 13.69
CA TRP A 497 -5.42 -31.33 12.75
C TRP A 497 -6.20 -32.65 12.89
N ASP A 498 -7.54 -32.58 12.82
CA ASP A 498 -8.40 -33.75 13.09
C ASP A 498 -8.51 -34.70 11.89
N CYS A 499 -7.75 -35.80 11.94
CA CYS A 499 -7.80 -36.85 10.93
C CYS A 499 -9.10 -37.68 10.95
N ASN A 500 -9.95 -37.56 11.99
CA ASN A 500 -11.22 -38.30 12.03
C ASN A 500 -12.28 -37.72 11.09
N ASN A 501 -12.07 -36.51 10.56
CA ASN A 501 -12.93 -35.91 9.55
C ASN A 501 -12.81 -36.58 8.18
N PHE A 502 -11.74 -37.34 7.93
CA PHE A 502 -11.50 -38.03 6.67
C PHE A 502 -12.07 -39.45 6.69
N LEU A 503 -12.54 -39.90 5.52
CA LEU A 503 -13.07 -41.27 5.37
C LEU A 503 -11.92 -42.28 5.32
N THR A 504 -12.23 -43.56 5.58
CA THR A 504 -11.23 -44.64 5.60
C THR A 504 -10.74 -45.03 4.20
N SER A 505 -11.53 -44.80 3.15
CA SER A 505 -11.15 -45.09 1.76
C SER A 505 -11.59 -43.99 0.80
N TYR A 506 -10.90 -43.87 -0.34
CA TYR A 506 -11.27 -42.94 -1.40
C TYR A 506 -12.63 -43.26 -2.03
N GLU A 507 -12.98 -44.55 -2.14
CA GLU A 507 -14.27 -45.00 -2.68
C GLU A 507 -15.47 -44.53 -1.85
N ALA A 508 -15.28 -44.37 -0.54
CA ALA A 508 -16.32 -43.88 0.35
C ALA A 508 -16.76 -42.44 -0.01
N TYR A 509 -15.88 -41.64 -0.61
CA TYR A 509 -16.24 -40.30 -1.10
C TYR A 509 -17.20 -40.34 -2.30
N ASN A 510 -17.15 -41.38 -3.13
CA ASN A 510 -18.06 -41.54 -4.27
C ASN A 510 -19.51 -41.83 -3.84
N SER A 511 -19.69 -42.32 -2.61
CA SER A 511 -21.00 -42.65 -2.04
C SER A 511 -21.65 -41.48 -1.29
N GLN A 512 -20.94 -40.37 -1.10
CA GLN A 512 -21.48 -39.15 -0.50
C GLN A 512 -22.06 -38.24 -1.58
N THR A 513 -23.35 -38.43 -1.88
CA THR A 513 -24.13 -37.39 -2.55
C THR A 513 -24.30 -36.24 -1.56
N THR A 514 -23.49 -35.19 -1.66
CA THR A 514 -23.60 -34.02 -0.79
C THR A 514 -24.97 -33.35 -1.01
N PRO A 515 -25.85 -33.25 0.00
CA PRO A 515 -26.97 -32.34 -0.10
C PRO A 515 -26.39 -30.93 -0.07
N VAL A 516 -26.45 -30.22 -1.19
CA VAL A 516 -26.21 -28.78 -1.20
C VAL A 516 -27.26 -28.15 -0.27
N ALA A 517 -26.83 -27.60 0.85
CA ALA A 517 -27.70 -26.84 1.73
C ALA A 517 -28.17 -25.59 0.99
N SER A 518 -29.40 -25.63 0.47
CA SER A 518 -30.11 -24.47 -0.03
C SER A 518 -30.39 -23.54 1.16
N ILE A 519 -29.69 -22.41 1.20
CA ILE A 519 -29.96 -21.34 2.15
C ILE A 519 -31.40 -20.89 1.91
N SER A 520 -32.29 -21.24 2.83
CA SER A 520 -33.71 -20.91 2.79
C SER A 520 -33.87 -19.43 3.14
N ALA A 521 -34.33 -18.62 2.20
CA ALA A 521 -34.76 -17.25 2.49
C ALA A 521 -35.96 -17.28 3.47
N PRO A 522 -36.04 -16.37 4.47
CA PRO A 522 -37.17 -16.33 5.38
C PRO A 522 -38.46 -15.95 4.64
N SER A 523 -39.41 -16.88 4.66
CA SER A 523 -40.76 -16.73 4.13
C SER A 523 -41.59 -15.83 5.05
N SER A 524 -41.82 -14.58 4.63
CA SER A 524 -42.97 -13.79 5.07
C SER A 524 -43.19 -12.58 4.15
N ALA A 525 -43.82 -12.79 3.00
CA ALA A 525 -44.53 -11.72 2.28
C ALA A 525 -45.64 -12.33 1.40
N PRO A 526 -46.87 -11.78 1.41
CA PRO A 526 -48.01 -12.32 0.66
C PRO A 526 -47.90 -12.04 -0.86
N PRO A 527 -48.55 -12.86 -1.71
CA PRO A 527 -48.38 -12.79 -3.16
C PRO A 527 -49.06 -11.55 -3.78
N PRO A 528 -48.43 -10.87 -4.76
CA PRO A 528 -49.08 -9.83 -5.54
C PRO A 528 -49.99 -10.41 -6.65
N PRO A 529 -50.98 -9.63 -7.13
CA PRO A 529 -52.08 -10.12 -7.96
C PRO A 529 -51.71 -10.28 -9.45
N VAL A 530 -52.46 -11.18 -10.10
CA VAL A 530 -52.39 -11.57 -11.52
C VAL A 530 -52.96 -10.46 -12.43
N ALA A 531 -52.31 -10.22 -13.57
CA ALA A 531 -52.84 -9.48 -14.72
C ALA A 531 -52.15 -9.98 -16.03
N PRO A 532 -52.71 -9.79 -17.24
CA PRO A 532 -53.07 -10.88 -18.18
C PRO A 532 -52.12 -11.11 -19.37
N GLN A 533 -52.32 -12.24 -20.07
CA GLN A 533 -51.50 -12.72 -21.20
C GLN A 533 -52.05 -12.36 -22.62
N ILE A 534 -51.12 -12.43 -23.61
CA ILE A 534 -51.24 -12.73 -25.08
C ILE A 534 -51.50 -11.50 -26.02
N PRO A 535 -50.99 -11.41 -27.29
CA PRO A 535 -50.28 -12.40 -28.14
C PRO A 535 -48.94 -12.03 -28.83
N ARG A 536 -48.20 -13.09 -29.19
CA ARG A 536 -47.18 -13.17 -30.25
C ARG A 536 -47.80 -13.09 -31.65
N GLN A 537 -47.14 -12.40 -32.58
CA GLN A 537 -47.32 -12.58 -34.03
C GLN A 537 -46.00 -12.96 -34.71
N GLN A 538 -46.14 -13.82 -35.72
CA GLN A 538 -45.13 -14.48 -36.55
C GLN A 538 -44.60 -13.55 -37.64
N GLU A 539 -43.39 -13.82 -38.13
CA GLU A 539 -43.07 -13.65 -39.55
C GLU A 539 -41.91 -14.56 -39.99
N GLN A 540 -42.01 -15.02 -41.24
CA GLN A 540 -41.14 -15.96 -41.97
C GLN A 540 -40.77 -15.29 -43.34
N PRO A 541 -39.95 -15.88 -44.24
CA PRO A 541 -38.60 -15.41 -44.62
C PRO A 541 -38.43 -15.04 -46.12
N LYS A 542 -37.16 -14.77 -46.56
CA LYS A 542 -36.57 -14.71 -47.95
C LYS A 542 -36.10 -13.30 -48.40
N GLU A 543 -35.08 -13.04 -49.23
CA GLU A 543 -34.02 -13.78 -49.96
C GLU A 543 -33.13 -12.74 -50.73
N ALA A 544 -31.83 -13.05 -50.92
CA ALA A 544 -30.85 -12.61 -51.95
C ALA A 544 -30.31 -11.14 -52.15
N LYS A 545 -28.99 -11.12 -52.40
CA LYS A 545 -27.96 -10.12 -52.83
C LYS A 545 -28.29 -9.29 -54.10
N PRO A 546 -27.61 -8.13 -54.42
CA PRO A 546 -26.15 -8.04 -54.73
C PRO A 546 -25.38 -6.74 -54.33
N GLU A 547 -24.08 -6.77 -54.63
CA GLU A 547 -22.93 -5.88 -54.30
C GLU A 547 -23.01 -4.41 -54.76
N GLU A 548 -22.35 -3.49 -54.04
CA GLU A 548 -21.50 -2.46 -54.66
C GLU A 548 -20.42 -1.93 -53.69
N VAL A 549 -19.22 -1.68 -54.24
CA VAL A 549 -17.97 -1.28 -53.58
C VAL A 549 -17.89 0.24 -53.49
N VAL A 550 -17.68 0.81 -52.29
CA VAL A 550 -17.04 2.13 -52.14
C VAL A 550 -16.14 2.14 -50.89
N SER A 551 -14.89 2.54 -51.13
CA SER A 551 -13.81 2.82 -50.19
C SER A 551 -14.24 3.67 -48.98
N GLU A 552 -13.92 3.24 -47.76
CA GLU A 552 -13.91 4.15 -46.61
C GLU A 552 -12.53 4.17 -45.93
N GLN A 553 -12.07 5.40 -45.78
CA GLN A 553 -10.73 5.84 -45.45
C GLN A 553 -10.55 5.78 -43.93
N ALA A 554 -9.49 5.12 -43.45
CA ALA A 554 -9.21 5.01 -42.02
C ALA A 554 -8.99 6.41 -41.39
N ALA A 555 -9.78 6.70 -40.35
CA ALA A 555 -9.70 7.93 -39.56
C ALA A 555 -8.37 8.01 -38.81
N VAL A 556 -7.58 9.04 -39.11
CA VAL A 556 -6.33 9.39 -38.44
C VAL A 556 -6.66 10.27 -37.23
N SER A 557 -6.27 9.84 -36.02
CA SER A 557 -6.30 10.70 -34.84
C SER A 557 -5.13 11.70 -34.88
N PRO A 558 -5.35 13.00 -34.58
CA PRO A 558 -4.27 13.99 -34.55
C PRO A 558 -3.35 13.79 -33.33
N PRO A 559 -2.06 14.17 -33.43
CA PRO A 559 -1.11 14.07 -32.32
C PRO A 559 -1.44 15.05 -31.18
N PRO A 560 -0.98 14.76 -29.94
CA PRO A 560 -1.30 15.57 -28.77
C PRO A 560 -0.71 16.98 -28.89
N GLN A 561 -1.56 17.99 -28.81
CA GLN A 561 -1.14 19.37 -28.59
C GLN A 561 -1.15 19.63 -27.09
N ASP A 562 0.04 19.90 -26.54
CA ASP A 562 0.34 20.74 -25.36
C ASP A 562 1.39 20.10 -24.44
N VAL A 563 2.61 20.67 -24.50
CA VAL A 563 3.74 20.38 -23.61
C VAL A 563 3.80 21.48 -22.52
N PRO A 564 4.13 21.15 -21.24
CA PRO A 564 4.22 22.12 -20.14
C PRO A 564 5.26 23.23 -20.37
N LYS A 565 4.94 24.45 -19.90
CA LYS A 565 5.55 25.74 -20.30
C LYS A 565 6.79 26.22 -19.52
N ASP A 566 7.60 25.34 -18.90
CA ASP A 566 8.61 25.80 -17.93
C ASP A 566 10.10 25.49 -18.23
N LEU A 567 10.49 25.17 -19.46
CA LEU A 567 11.92 25.13 -19.86
C LEU A 567 12.12 25.72 -21.28
N PRO A 568 13.15 26.55 -21.54
CA PRO A 568 13.41 27.11 -22.86
C PRO A 568 13.83 25.99 -23.84
N VAL A 569 12.95 25.69 -24.80
CA VAL A 569 13.20 24.72 -25.88
C VAL A 569 14.11 25.37 -26.93
N LEU A 570 15.31 24.82 -27.15
CA LEU A 570 16.28 25.34 -28.13
C LEU A 570 15.88 25.02 -29.59
N SER A 571 15.40 23.80 -29.87
CA SER A 571 14.89 23.39 -31.18
C SER A 571 13.94 22.20 -31.05
N LYS A 572 13.04 22.03 -32.03
CA LYS A 572 12.12 20.88 -32.13
C LYS A 572 12.37 20.21 -33.49
N GLU A 573 12.73 18.93 -33.47
CA GLU A 573 12.93 18.11 -34.66
C GLU A 573 11.89 16.98 -34.70
N GLU A 574 11.24 16.78 -35.85
CA GLU A 574 10.29 15.69 -36.09
C GLU A 574 10.87 14.77 -37.16
N ARG A 575 11.11 13.49 -36.82
CA ARG A 575 11.63 12.47 -37.74
C ARG A 575 10.69 11.28 -37.78
N ILE A 576 10.30 10.87 -38.97
CA ILE A 576 9.52 9.65 -39.21
C ILE A 576 10.51 8.53 -39.51
N GLU A 577 10.51 7.47 -38.71
CA GLU A 577 11.30 6.26 -38.94
C GLU A 577 10.39 5.08 -39.22
N TYR A 578 10.64 4.37 -40.32
CA TYR A 578 9.95 3.13 -40.63
C TYR A 578 10.75 1.96 -40.05
N ARG A 579 10.13 1.16 -39.18
CA ARG A 579 10.76 -0.04 -38.59
C ARG A 579 10.00 -1.29 -38.99
N ASP A 580 10.75 -2.36 -39.25
CA ASP A 580 10.16 -3.69 -39.48
C ASP A 580 9.74 -4.38 -38.16
N GLU A 581 9.17 -5.58 -38.27
CA GLU A 581 8.71 -6.39 -37.12
C GLU A 581 9.82 -6.78 -36.13
N ASN A 582 11.08 -6.70 -36.56
CA ASN A 582 12.26 -7.01 -35.77
C ASN A 582 12.95 -5.74 -35.21
N GLY A 583 12.37 -4.56 -35.45
CA GLY A 583 12.86 -3.28 -34.94
C GLY A 583 14.00 -2.64 -35.75
N ARG A 584 14.32 -3.15 -36.94
CA ARG A 584 15.33 -2.58 -37.85
C ARG A 584 14.73 -1.40 -38.62
N VAL A 585 15.46 -0.29 -38.67
CA VAL A 585 15.07 0.89 -39.44
C VAL A 585 15.26 0.62 -40.94
N LEU A 586 14.20 0.79 -41.71
CA LEU A 586 14.16 0.62 -43.17
C LEU A 586 14.59 1.91 -43.87
N ASN A 587 15.31 1.77 -44.97
CA ASN A 587 15.69 2.91 -45.82
C ASN A 587 14.55 3.30 -46.78
N ASP A 588 14.57 4.53 -47.30
CA ASP A 588 13.48 5.08 -48.13
C ASP A 588 13.13 4.20 -49.35
N ASP A 589 14.14 3.60 -50.01
CA ASP A 589 13.94 2.70 -51.15
C ASP A 589 13.22 1.40 -50.74
N GLU A 590 13.51 0.86 -49.54
CA GLU A 590 12.89 -0.35 -49.00
C GLU A 590 11.43 -0.08 -48.59
N VAL A 591 11.18 1.11 -48.01
CA VAL A 591 9.82 1.57 -47.65
C VAL A 591 8.94 1.70 -48.90
N GLN A 592 9.50 2.23 -49.98
CA GLN A 592 8.77 2.40 -51.23
C GLN A 592 8.48 1.06 -51.94
N ALA A 593 9.35 0.07 -51.81
CA ALA A 593 9.12 -1.29 -52.32
C ALA A 593 8.03 -2.06 -51.55
N LEU A 594 7.81 -1.70 -50.28
CA LEU A 594 6.81 -2.30 -49.39
C LEU A 594 5.47 -1.54 -49.38
N ALA A 595 5.40 -0.40 -50.08
CA ALA A 595 4.19 0.41 -50.20
C ALA A 595 3.02 -0.41 -50.77
N GLY A 596 1.94 -0.54 -49.99
CA GLY A 596 0.72 -1.25 -50.37
C GLY A 596 0.70 -2.76 -50.08
N LYS A 597 1.78 -3.34 -49.55
CA LYS A 597 1.87 -4.79 -49.23
C LYS A 597 1.86 -5.08 -47.72
N VAL A 598 1.95 -4.07 -46.88
CA VAL A 598 2.09 -4.21 -45.41
C VAL A 598 1.09 -3.33 -44.66
N SER A 599 0.75 -3.73 -43.44
CA SER A 599 -0.09 -2.93 -42.54
C SER A 599 0.77 -2.04 -41.64
N PHE A 600 0.41 -0.77 -41.53
CA PHE A 600 1.16 0.22 -40.74
C PHE A 600 0.56 0.33 -39.34
N LYS A 601 1.41 0.23 -38.29
CA LYS A 601 1.07 0.62 -36.91
C LYS A 601 1.95 1.80 -36.51
N THR A 602 1.35 2.98 -36.40
CA THR A 602 2.07 4.21 -35.99
C THR A 602 2.23 4.24 -34.48
N ARG A 603 3.48 4.39 -34.00
CA ARG A 603 3.80 4.63 -32.60
C ARG A 603 4.50 5.98 -32.46
N TYR A 604 3.94 6.85 -31.62
CA TYR A 604 4.56 8.13 -31.29
C TYR A 604 5.54 7.94 -30.13
N GLU A 605 6.78 8.40 -30.29
CA GLU A 605 7.81 8.40 -29.25
C GLU A 605 8.38 9.82 -29.13
N THR A 606 8.26 10.42 -27.95
CA THR A 606 8.83 11.75 -27.66
C THR A 606 10.09 11.57 -26.84
N ARG A 607 11.25 12.00 -27.37
CA ARG A 607 12.53 11.96 -26.65
C ARG A 607 13.02 13.37 -26.36
N THR A 608 13.29 13.67 -25.10
CA THR A 608 13.86 14.95 -24.68
C THR A 608 15.39 14.81 -24.61
N ARG A 609 16.12 15.73 -25.25
CA ARG A 609 17.59 15.79 -25.27
C ARG A 609 18.05 17.08 -24.61
N ILE A 610 18.94 16.98 -23.63
CA ILE A 610 19.50 18.13 -22.90
C ILE A 610 20.88 18.44 -23.49
N ILE A 611 21.10 19.69 -23.87
CA ILE A 611 22.32 20.16 -24.53
C ILE A 611 22.97 21.22 -23.63
N ASP A 612 24.30 21.19 -23.49
CA ASP A 612 25.05 22.20 -22.75
C ASP A 612 25.19 23.53 -23.54
N GLY A 613 25.76 24.57 -22.91
CA GLY A 613 26.02 25.86 -23.56
C GLY A 613 27.05 25.84 -24.69
N GLN A 614 27.67 24.68 -24.97
CA GLN A 614 28.66 24.48 -26.03
C GLN A 614 28.11 23.60 -27.18
N GLY A 615 26.87 23.13 -27.10
CA GLY A 615 26.21 22.36 -28.15
C GLY A 615 26.35 20.84 -28.04
N ASN A 616 26.87 20.31 -26.92
CA ASN A 616 27.04 18.86 -26.72
C ASN A 616 25.88 18.24 -25.93
N GLU A 617 25.51 17.01 -26.27
CA GLU A 617 24.47 16.23 -25.57
C GLU A 617 24.97 15.74 -24.21
N ILE A 618 24.25 16.07 -23.14
CA ILE A 618 24.57 15.60 -21.78
C ILE A 618 23.73 14.34 -21.50
N TYR A 619 24.38 13.20 -21.28
CA TYR A 619 23.71 11.96 -20.83
C TYR A 619 23.65 11.98 -19.30
N GLU A 620 22.45 11.94 -18.70
CA GLU A 620 22.27 11.88 -17.25
C GLU A 620 22.67 10.48 -16.70
N GLY A 621 23.97 10.29 -16.48
CA GLY A 621 24.46 9.45 -15.40
C GLY A 621 24.59 10.32 -14.15
N LEU A 622 24.05 9.85 -13.02
CA LEU A 622 24.13 10.48 -11.71
C LEU A 622 25.60 10.83 -11.38
N VAL A 623 25.98 12.11 -11.47
CA VAL A 623 27.32 12.57 -11.09
C VAL A 623 27.32 12.83 -9.58
N ASP A 624 28.08 12.01 -8.87
CA ASP A 624 28.39 12.15 -7.45
C ASP A 624 29.04 13.50 -7.15
N ALA A 625 28.29 14.40 -6.53
CA ALA A 625 28.81 15.65 -6.00
C ALA A 625 29.29 15.46 -4.55
N HIS A 626 30.41 14.78 -4.33
CA HIS A 626 31.20 14.93 -3.10
C HIS A 626 32.67 15.19 -3.44
N GLY A 627 33.05 16.47 -3.33
CA GLY A 627 34.43 16.91 -3.35
C GLY A 627 35.23 16.33 -2.18
N ALA A 628 36.52 16.11 -2.46
CA ALA A 628 37.51 15.52 -1.58
C ALA A 628 37.59 16.19 -0.19
N ALA A 629 37.32 15.40 0.87
CA ALA A 629 38.07 15.38 2.12
C ALA A 629 37.50 14.30 3.07
N GLU A 630 38.41 13.57 3.72
CA GLU A 630 38.21 12.67 4.87
C GLU A 630 37.78 11.21 4.59
N GLU A 631 38.81 10.39 4.32
CA GLU A 631 38.84 8.96 4.63
C GLU A 631 38.65 8.73 6.13
N GLN A 632 37.57 8.01 6.51
CA GLN A 632 37.55 6.90 7.48
C GLN A 632 36.10 6.47 7.74
N GLY A 633 35.51 5.79 6.74
CA GLY A 633 34.23 5.11 6.87
C GLY A 633 34.43 3.61 7.07
N VAL A 634 33.82 3.04 8.11
CA VAL A 634 33.90 1.61 8.49
C VAL A 634 33.06 0.69 7.57
N ALA A 635 32.58 1.19 6.42
CA ALA A 635 31.79 0.42 5.46
C ALA A 635 32.50 0.39 4.09
N PRO A 636 32.73 -0.81 3.50
CA PRO A 636 33.22 -0.92 2.13
C PRO A 636 32.25 -0.24 1.13
N PRO A 637 32.76 0.38 0.05
CA PRO A 637 31.94 0.98 -0.99
C PRO A 637 31.02 -0.06 -1.66
N HIS A 638 29.87 0.39 -2.17
CA HIS A 638 28.83 -0.46 -2.76
C HIS A 638 29.42 -1.35 -3.89
N PRO A 639 29.13 -2.66 -3.95
CA PRO A 639 29.70 -3.57 -4.97
C PRO A 639 29.28 -3.23 -6.41
N ASP A 640 28.18 -2.50 -6.63
CA ASP A 640 27.73 -2.10 -7.97
C ASP A 640 28.66 -1.08 -8.68
N VAL A 641 29.64 -0.51 -7.96
CA VAL A 641 30.67 0.36 -8.55
C VAL A 641 31.62 -0.42 -9.47
N GLU A 642 31.71 -1.75 -9.31
CA GLU A 642 32.68 -2.60 -10.03
C GLU A 642 32.08 -3.37 -11.23
N GLY A 643 30.81 -3.15 -11.58
CA GLY A 643 30.18 -3.75 -12.77
C GLY A 643 29.95 -5.27 -12.71
N ARG A 644 29.50 -5.86 -13.83
CA ARG A 644 29.20 -7.30 -13.98
C ARG A 644 30.52 -8.11 -14.07
N ASN A 645 30.58 -9.29 -13.42
CA ASN A 645 31.76 -10.16 -13.25
C ASN A 645 32.69 -10.24 -14.50
N PRO A 646 34.02 -10.05 -14.36
CA PRO A 646 34.99 -10.17 -15.46
C PRO A 646 35.37 -11.61 -15.85
N GLU A 647 34.97 -12.64 -15.10
CA GLU A 647 35.30 -14.04 -15.41
C GLU A 647 34.48 -14.64 -16.57
N THR A 648 33.55 -13.90 -17.15
CA THR A 648 32.82 -14.32 -18.37
C THR A 648 33.53 -13.90 -19.66
N GLN A 649 34.74 -13.32 -19.58
CA GLN A 649 35.41 -12.67 -20.72
C GLN A 649 36.65 -13.40 -21.29
N GLN A 650 36.95 -14.65 -20.90
CA GLN A 650 38.13 -15.32 -21.46
C GLN A 650 37.85 -16.76 -21.87
N LEU A 651 37.57 -16.92 -23.17
CA LEU A 651 38.06 -18.01 -24.02
C LEU A 651 37.82 -17.61 -25.49
N ASP A 652 38.67 -16.72 -26.01
CA ASP A 652 38.80 -16.49 -27.45
C ASP A 652 39.82 -17.49 -28.01
N GLN A 653 39.33 -18.58 -28.62
CA GLN A 653 40.03 -19.25 -29.72
C GLN A 653 39.00 -19.84 -30.69
N ALA A 654 39.10 -19.36 -31.93
CA ALA A 654 38.16 -19.46 -33.03
C ALA A 654 37.63 -20.88 -33.34
N ALA A 655 36.30 -21.00 -33.29
CA ALA A 655 35.52 -21.85 -34.19
C ALA A 655 34.22 -21.09 -34.49
N GLU A 656 33.87 -20.98 -35.78
CA GLU A 656 32.72 -20.23 -36.30
C GLU A 656 31.43 -20.50 -35.51
N ALA A 657 30.90 -19.46 -34.86
CA ALA A 657 29.64 -19.50 -34.14
C ALA A 657 28.59 -18.71 -34.93
N SER A 658 27.70 -19.46 -35.58
CA SER A 658 26.28 -19.14 -35.85
C SER A 658 25.77 -17.85 -35.20
N GLU A 659 25.45 -16.85 -36.03
CA GLU A 659 24.54 -15.76 -35.67
C GLU A 659 23.12 -16.31 -35.48
N ALA A 660 22.76 -16.69 -34.25
CA ALA A 660 21.37 -16.90 -33.85
C ALA A 660 21.19 -16.61 -32.35
N PRO A 661 20.35 -15.63 -31.94
CA PRO A 661 19.80 -15.60 -30.59
C PRO A 661 18.86 -16.81 -30.39
N PRO A 662 18.61 -17.24 -29.14
CA PRO A 662 17.84 -18.45 -28.84
C PRO A 662 16.45 -18.35 -29.45
N THR A 663 16.15 -19.26 -30.37
CA THR A 663 14.81 -19.49 -30.91
C THR A 663 13.93 -19.95 -29.76
N VAL A 664 13.13 -19.03 -29.22
CA VAL A 664 11.87 -19.43 -28.59
C VAL A 664 11.02 -19.94 -29.75
N GLU A 665 10.79 -21.24 -29.84
CA GLU A 665 9.92 -21.81 -30.86
C GLU A 665 8.48 -21.34 -30.59
N VAL A 666 8.13 -20.22 -31.22
CA VAL A 666 6.78 -19.62 -31.28
C VAL A 666 5.74 -20.63 -31.79
N VAL A 667 6.17 -21.73 -32.41
CA VAL A 667 5.30 -22.79 -32.92
C VAL A 667 4.54 -23.50 -31.80
N GLU A 668 5.16 -23.76 -30.64
CA GLU A 668 4.47 -24.47 -29.53
C GLU A 668 3.42 -23.58 -28.84
N ASP A 669 3.71 -22.28 -28.68
CA ASP A 669 2.76 -21.31 -28.11
C ASP A 669 1.62 -21.01 -29.10
N GLN A 670 1.89 -20.93 -30.40
CA GLN A 670 0.84 -20.79 -31.42
C GLN A 670 -0.01 -22.06 -31.58
N GLN A 671 0.55 -23.26 -31.34
CA GLN A 671 -0.21 -24.50 -31.28
C GLN A 671 -1.11 -24.55 -30.03
N LYS A 672 -0.63 -24.02 -28.89
CA LYS A 672 -1.42 -23.87 -27.66
C LYS A 672 -2.58 -22.90 -27.85
N GLU A 673 -2.35 -21.74 -28.48
CA GLU A 673 -3.40 -20.77 -28.79
C GLU A 673 -4.42 -21.32 -29.81
N LYS A 674 -3.98 -22.04 -30.85
CA LYS A 674 -4.89 -22.70 -31.80
C LYS A 674 -5.71 -23.84 -31.17
N SER A 675 -5.14 -24.56 -30.19
CA SER A 675 -5.88 -25.59 -29.45
C SER A 675 -7.00 -24.98 -28.60
N VAL A 676 -6.76 -23.79 -28.03
CA VAL A 676 -7.74 -23.05 -27.22
C VAL A 676 -8.84 -22.42 -28.09
N GLU A 677 -8.51 -22.00 -29.32
CA GLU A 677 -9.52 -21.50 -30.28
C GLU A 677 -10.36 -22.61 -30.91
N GLN A 678 -9.81 -23.81 -31.18
CA GLN A 678 -10.59 -24.95 -31.67
C GLN A 678 -11.61 -25.47 -30.65
N HIS A 679 -11.32 -25.40 -29.35
CA HIS A 679 -12.24 -25.83 -28.29
C HIS A 679 -13.35 -24.82 -27.95
N LYS A 680 -13.32 -23.59 -28.49
CA LYS A 680 -14.33 -22.57 -28.19
C LYS A 680 -15.66 -22.75 -28.92
N ASN A 681 -15.70 -23.63 -29.94
CA ASN A 681 -16.89 -23.90 -30.76
C ASN A 681 -17.53 -25.28 -30.57
N GLU A 682 -17.11 -26.07 -29.57
CA GLU A 682 -17.82 -27.29 -29.17
C GLU A 682 -18.31 -27.19 -27.72
N ALA A 683 -19.33 -26.36 -27.49
CA ALA A 683 -20.18 -26.54 -26.33
C ALA A 683 -21.19 -27.65 -26.64
N LYS A 684 -20.98 -28.84 -26.06
CA LYS A 684 -22.02 -29.88 -25.94
C LYS A 684 -22.56 -29.92 -24.51
N PRO A 685 -23.88 -30.06 -24.34
CA PRO A 685 -24.51 -30.08 -23.03
C PRO A 685 -24.14 -31.35 -22.26
N ALA A 686 -24.01 -31.21 -20.95
CA ALA A 686 -23.77 -32.32 -20.04
C ALA A 686 -24.96 -33.28 -20.01
N SER A 687 -24.80 -34.43 -20.63
CA SER A 687 -25.57 -35.64 -20.35
C SER A 687 -24.66 -36.85 -20.51
N GLU A 688 -24.88 -37.84 -19.65
CA GLU A 688 -24.33 -39.21 -19.66
C GLU A 688 -23.14 -39.49 -18.74
N ALA A 689 -23.49 -39.63 -17.45
CA ALA A 689 -22.97 -40.72 -16.66
C ALA A 689 -23.48 -42.05 -17.26
N GLN A 690 -22.59 -42.83 -17.89
CA GLN A 690 -22.60 -44.30 -18.08
C GLN A 690 -21.78 -44.67 -19.32
N ALA A 691 -20.53 -45.11 -19.15
CA ALA A 691 -19.85 -46.15 -19.96
C ALA A 691 -18.33 -46.13 -19.76
N ALA A 692 -17.83 -46.96 -18.84
CA ALA A 692 -16.49 -47.56 -18.93
C ALA A 692 -16.44 -48.79 -17.99
N THR A 693 -17.19 -49.83 -18.37
CA THR A 693 -16.87 -51.23 -18.08
C THR A 693 -16.85 -51.92 -19.44
N GLN A 694 -15.87 -52.80 -19.67
CA GLN A 694 -15.43 -53.45 -20.94
C GLN A 694 -14.24 -52.70 -21.57
N GLU A 695 -13.03 -53.26 -21.72
CA GLU A 695 -12.46 -54.61 -21.52
C GLU A 695 -11.05 -54.50 -20.90
#